data_AF-A0A935PS59-F1
#
_entry.id   AF-A0A935PS59-F1
#
_cell.length_a   1.000
_cell.length_b   1.000
_cell.length_c   1.000
_cell.angle_alpha   90.00
_cell.angle_beta   90.00
_cell.angle_gamma   90.00
#
_symmetry.space_group_name_H-M   'P 1'
#
loop_
_entity.id
_entity.type
_entity.pdbx_description
1 polymer ?
#
loop_
_entity_poly.entity_id
_entity_poly.type
_entity_poly.pdbx_seq_one_letter_code
_entity_poly.pdbx_strand_id
1 'polypeptide(L)'
;MARALELPYDATTGCAERLPWFERIRALGWAVYLDSGDRARTGGRYDVLAAAPRAMFVSRGGEIRLERGGEVSRWRGSAFDGLKALAAPARGGEAGWPVAGGALGYFGYELGREGAKLPGAKAGTVPFMPEAAFGLYPWTVVVDHKLRRAAITSLEDFPEDEALRLRERLLAGEPPPREPFRVLGDIASTLEREAYLPRAARVIDYIRAGDIYQANLTREFRIRYRGDTWEFYRRLHETNPAPMGAYLEYPFGVVLSSSPERFITVEGREAVTQPIKGTRRRRADPAEDARVRAELTDSRKDRAENVMIVDLLRNDFGRVCETGSVAAPKICELESFATVHHLVSTVTGRLAPGVSAVDLLAACFPGGSITGAPKRRAMEIIDALEPHRREVYCGAIGYLSPAGRLDMSIPIRTTLAAEGELRFYAGGGIVADSSPEAEFEETEVKIAAIRRALSRFASPSEPPADKAAMRKACLLRRDALFADGSEAFSRAMAGRLRSLPEYARARTVLATLGFGTEWDTRPFAKAVLADGKRLVLPRVVRSPRSLALHAVTDLEAELVPGIWGIEEPDPFRAPPVALADVDFALVPALSCDAAGNRLGYGAGYFDRLLSGAGPRTLLVVALPDGLVEGRVPHEPHDVPIDALVTESRILRTRNLP
;
A
#
# COMPACT_ATOMS: atom_id res chain seq x y z
N MET A 1 -2.92 -29.58 25.85
CA MET A 1 -1.96 -28.50 25.49
C MET A 1 -2.01 -28.32 23.98
N ALA A 2 -2.04 -27.08 23.49
CA ALA A 2 -1.94 -26.79 22.06
C ALA A 2 -0.68 -27.41 21.46
N ARG A 3 -0.81 -27.92 20.22
CA ARG A 3 0.27 -28.59 19.50
C ARG A 3 0.92 -27.61 18.54
N ALA A 4 2.25 -27.73 18.39
CA ALA A 4 3.02 -26.97 17.42
C ALA A 4 3.84 -27.94 16.56
N LEU A 5 3.67 -27.86 15.25
CA LEU A 5 4.42 -28.62 14.25
C LEU A 5 5.31 -27.66 13.46
N GLU A 6 6.61 -27.82 13.59
CA GLU A 6 7.59 -26.86 13.04
C GLU A 6 7.58 -26.79 11.51
N LEU A 7 7.77 -25.56 11.04
CA LEU A 7 7.98 -25.21 9.64
C LEU A 7 9.38 -24.57 9.48
N PRO A 8 10.01 -24.72 8.32
CA PRO A 8 11.30 -24.10 8.06
C PRO A 8 11.18 -22.57 8.13
N TYR A 9 12.17 -21.93 8.75
CA TYR A 9 12.30 -20.48 8.78
C TYR A 9 13.63 -20.08 8.14
N ASP A 10 13.58 -19.43 6.97
CA ASP A 10 14.79 -18.87 6.36
C ASP A 10 15.04 -17.45 6.88
N ALA A 11 16.07 -17.30 7.71
CA ALA A 11 16.47 -16.01 8.27
C ALA A 11 17.05 -15.04 7.23
N THR A 12 17.52 -15.53 6.08
CA THR A 12 18.09 -14.69 5.01
C THR A 12 17.00 -13.95 4.24
N THR A 13 15.83 -14.57 4.08
CA THR A 13 14.68 -13.99 3.38
C THR A 13 13.65 -13.36 4.33
N GLY A 14 13.87 -13.45 5.64
CA GLY A 14 12.86 -13.08 6.64
C GLY A 14 11.62 -13.96 6.53
N CYS A 15 11.81 -15.24 6.22
CA CYS A 15 10.78 -16.23 5.93
C CYS A 15 9.84 -15.81 4.79
N ALA A 16 10.39 -15.50 3.61
CA ALA A 16 9.60 -15.16 2.42
C ALA A 16 8.66 -16.30 1.98
N GLU A 17 8.93 -17.54 2.42
CA GLU A 17 8.15 -18.74 2.15
C GLU A 17 6.72 -18.65 2.70
N ARG A 18 6.44 -17.74 3.65
CA ARG A 18 5.09 -17.48 4.15
C ARG A 18 4.11 -17.00 3.07
N LEU A 19 4.59 -16.31 2.03
CA LEU A 19 3.75 -15.88 0.91
C LEU A 19 3.23 -17.08 0.08
N PRO A 20 4.09 -17.98 -0.43
CA PRO A 20 3.62 -19.17 -1.12
C PRO A 20 2.92 -20.16 -0.17
N TRP A 21 3.21 -20.18 1.14
CA TRP A 21 2.38 -20.91 2.11
C TRP A 21 0.93 -20.43 2.10
N PHE A 22 0.73 -19.11 2.13
CA PHE A 22 -0.61 -18.53 2.03
C PHE A 22 -1.30 -18.94 0.72
N GLU A 23 -0.61 -18.79 -0.41
CA GLU A 23 -1.13 -19.14 -1.74
C GLU A 23 -1.65 -20.58 -1.81
N ARG A 24 -0.98 -21.53 -1.14
CA ARG A 24 -1.37 -22.94 -1.11
C ARG A 24 -2.58 -23.25 -0.23
N ILE A 25 -2.90 -22.39 0.75
CA ILE A 25 -4.06 -22.57 1.62
C ILE A 25 -5.28 -21.75 1.20
N ARG A 26 -5.12 -20.73 0.32
CA ARG A 26 -6.22 -19.88 -0.15
C ARG A 26 -7.41 -20.66 -0.69
N ALA A 27 -7.15 -21.69 -1.50
CA ALA A 27 -8.18 -22.53 -2.10
C ALA A 27 -9.00 -23.35 -1.07
N LEU A 28 -8.56 -23.43 0.18
CA LEU A 28 -9.33 -24.05 1.26
C LEU A 28 -10.51 -23.18 1.73
N GLY A 29 -10.58 -21.92 1.27
CA GLY A 29 -11.67 -20.98 1.56
C GLY A 29 -11.52 -20.28 2.91
N TRP A 30 -12.15 -19.10 3.02
CA TRP A 30 -12.08 -18.26 4.22
C TRP A 30 -10.63 -17.99 4.66
N ALA A 31 -9.76 -17.70 3.69
CA ALA A 31 -8.34 -17.57 3.94
C ALA A 31 -8.03 -16.23 4.63
N VAL A 32 -7.20 -16.29 5.66
CA VAL A 32 -6.80 -15.15 6.48
C VAL A 32 -5.28 -15.10 6.53
N TYR A 33 -4.74 -13.92 6.26
CA TYR A 33 -3.36 -13.59 6.53
C TYR A 33 -3.33 -12.29 7.34
N LEU A 34 -2.97 -12.38 8.61
CA LEU A 34 -2.62 -11.24 9.45
C LEU A 34 -1.11 -11.01 9.33
N ASP A 35 -0.73 -9.82 8.88
CA ASP A 35 0.56 -9.52 8.30
C ASP A 35 1.23 -8.37 9.07
N SER A 36 2.37 -8.68 9.69
CA SER A 36 3.18 -7.71 10.43
C SER A 36 4.03 -6.82 9.52
N GLY A 37 3.98 -7.00 8.20
CA GLY A 37 4.81 -6.27 7.25
C GLY A 37 6.28 -6.70 7.30
N ASP A 38 7.13 -5.94 6.63
CA ASP A 38 8.59 -6.08 6.77
C ASP A 38 9.02 -5.63 8.17
N ARG A 39 9.47 -6.59 9.00
CA ARG A 39 9.98 -6.35 10.36
C ARG A 39 10.99 -5.21 10.42
N ALA A 40 11.91 -5.12 9.45
CA ALA A 40 12.92 -4.07 9.44
C ALA A 40 12.28 -2.68 9.29
N ARG A 41 11.14 -2.60 8.59
CA ARG A 41 10.42 -1.35 8.32
C ARG A 41 9.34 -1.02 9.35
N THR A 42 8.67 -2.04 9.91
CA THR A 42 7.46 -1.90 10.73
C THR A 42 7.66 -2.21 12.21
N GLY A 43 8.69 -3.00 12.56
CA GLY A 43 8.85 -3.55 13.91
C GLY A 43 7.83 -4.65 14.26
N GLY A 44 6.99 -5.08 13.32
CA GLY A 44 6.02 -6.15 13.52
C GLY A 44 6.68 -7.50 13.84
N ARG A 45 6.03 -8.31 14.69
CA ARG A 45 6.62 -9.56 15.23
C ARG A 45 6.06 -10.82 14.59
N TYR A 46 4.76 -10.86 14.33
CA TYR A 46 4.04 -12.09 14.02
C TYR A 46 3.27 -12.02 12.72
N ASP A 47 3.47 -13.00 11.86
CA ASP A 47 2.53 -13.28 10.78
C ASP A 47 1.67 -14.48 11.19
N VAL A 48 0.36 -14.40 10.92
CA VAL A 48 -0.60 -15.46 11.22
C VAL A 48 -1.39 -15.79 9.96
N LEU A 49 -1.39 -17.06 9.56
CA LEU A 49 -2.12 -17.55 8.40
C LEU A 49 -3.13 -18.62 8.83
N ALA A 50 -4.33 -18.60 8.24
CA ALA A 50 -5.37 -19.59 8.51
C ALA A 50 -6.29 -19.76 7.29
N ALA A 51 -6.94 -20.92 7.18
CA ALA A 51 -7.98 -21.19 6.19
C ALA A 51 -8.88 -22.34 6.67
N ALA A 52 -9.97 -22.63 5.96
CA ALA A 52 -10.92 -23.70 6.28
C ALA A 52 -11.40 -23.68 7.75
N PRO A 53 -12.11 -22.62 8.18
CA PRO A 53 -12.68 -22.59 9.51
C PRO A 53 -13.74 -23.69 9.67
N ARG A 54 -13.84 -24.27 10.86
CA ARG A 54 -14.84 -25.32 11.18
C ARG A 54 -16.22 -24.75 11.53
N ALA A 55 -16.27 -23.44 11.78
CA ALA A 55 -17.49 -22.69 12.00
C ALA A 55 -17.29 -21.25 11.52
N MET A 56 -18.33 -20.61 11.03
CA MET A 56 -18.29 -19.23 10.56
C MET A 56 -19.47 -18.45 11.12
N PHE A 57 -19.23 -17.20 11.52
CA PHE A 57 -20.30 -16.26 11.79
C PHE A 57 -20.22 -15.08 10.82
N VAL A 58 -21.38 -14.65 10.33
CA VAL A 58 -21.55 -13.43 9.52
C VAL A 58 -22.70 -12.62 10.12
N SER A 59 -22.51 -11.31 10.26
CA SER A 59 -23.58 -10.39 10.65
C SER A 59 -23.99 -9.48 9.49
N ARG A 60 -25.30 -9.41 9.23
CA ARG A 60 -25.91 -8.51 8.23
C ARG A 60 -27.17 -7.87 8.79
N GLY A 61 -27.22 -6.54 8.89
CA GLY A 61 -28.42 -5.80 9.32
C GLY A 61 -28.94 -6.22 10.71
N GLY A 62 -28.02 -6.55 11.62
CA GLY A 62 -28.32 -7.03 12.97
C GLY A 62 -28.79 -8.48 13.06
N GLU A 63 -28.90 -9.20 11.94
CA GLU A 63 -29.04 -10.65 11.93
C GLU A 63 -27.65 -11.29 11.99
N ILE A 64 -27.51 -12.30 12.83
CA ILE A 64 -26.30 -13.12 12.97
C ILE A 64 -26.63 -14.49 12.39
N ARG A 65 -25.82 -14.92 11.42
CA ARG A 65 -25.82 -16.27 10.88
C ARG A 65 -24.56 -16.99 11.38
N LEU A 66 -24.73 -18.02 12.20
CA LEU A 66 -23.65 -18.91 12.64
C LEU A 66 -23.82 -20.26 11.95
N GLU A 67 -22.77 -20.70 11.26
CA GLU A 67 -22.69 -22.00 10.61
C GLU A 67 -21.64 -22.86 11.34
N ARG A 68 -22.00 -24.08 11.75
CA ARG A 68 -21.11 -25.00 12.47
C ARG A 68 -21.48 -26.44 12.14
N GLY A 69 -20.53 -27.22 11.61
CA GLY A 69 -20.78 -28.63 11.28
C GLY A 69 -21.92 -28.86 10.28
N GLY A 70 -22.17 -27.90 9.38
CA GLY A 70 -23.28 -27.93 8.42
C GLY A 70 -24.62 -27.40 8.97
N GLU A 71 -24.74 -27.18 10.28
CA GLU A 71 -25.92 -26.58 10.88
C GLU A 71 -25.85 -25.05 10.83
N VAL A 72 -26.98 -24.40 10.51
CA VAL A 72 -27.09 -22.95 10.43
C VAL A 72 -28.07 -22.45 11.48
N SER A 73 -27.57 -21.65 12.43
CA SER A 73 -28.38 -20.92 13.40
C SER A 73 -28.50 -19.45 12.99
N ARG A 74 -29.68 -18.85 13.19
CA ARG A 74 -29.94 -17.43 12.94
C ARG A 74 -30.65 -16.79 14.11
N TRP A 75 -30.17 -15.62 14.52
CA TRP A 75 -30.82 -14.81 15.54
C TRP A 75 -30.49 -13.33 15.32
N ARG A 76 -31.25 -12.45 15.97
CA ARG A 76 -30.93 -11.02 16.01
C ARG A 76 -30.16 -10.71 17.28
N GLY A 77 -29.14 -9.86 17.18
CA GLY A 77 -28.33 -9.46 18.32
C GLY A 77 -27.04 -8.75 17.94
N SER A 78 -26.19 -8.52 18.94
CA SER A 78 -24.90 -7.89 18.75
C SER A 78 -23.89 -8.82 18.08
N ALA A 79 -23.18 -8.33 17.05
CA ALA A 79 -22.11 -9.09 16.40
C ALA A 79 -21.00 -9.51 17.38
N PHE A 80 -20.80 -8.76 18.47
CA PHE A 80 -19.89 -9.13 19.55
C PHE A 80 -20.34 -10.40 20.27
N ASP A 81 -21.65 -10.59 20.48
CA ASP A 81 -22.19 -11.84 21.02
C ASP A 81 -22.08 -12.98 20.00
N GLY A 82 -22.17 -12.67 18.70
CA GLY A 82 -21.84 -13.59 17.61
C GLY A 82 -20.42 -14.16 17.72
N LEU A 83 -19.43 -13.30 17.98
CA LEU A 83 -18.04 -13.72 18.22
C LEU A 83 -17.91 -14.60 19.48
N LYS A 84 -18.57 -14.22 20.58
CA LYS A 84 -18.59 -15.04 21.81
C LYS A 84 -19.19 -16.42 21.54
N ALA A 85 -20.32 -16.50 20.85
CA ALA A 85 -20.98 -17.77 20.49
C ALA A 85 -20.12 -18.63 19.54
N LEU A 86 -19.43 -17.99 18.59
CA LEU A 86 -18.48 -18.66 17.70
C LEU A 86 -17.33 -19.28 18.49
N ALA A 87 -16.71 -18.51 19.40
CA ALA A 87 -15.53 -18.91 20.16
C ALA A 87 -15.82 -19.82 21.37
N ALA A 88 -17.06 -19.86 21.88
CA ALA A 88 -17.44 -20.60 23.09
C ALA A 88 -16.96 -22.07 23.17
N PRO A 89 -16.98 -22.88 22.09
CA PRO A 89 -16.51 -24.26 22.14
C PRO A 89 -14.99 -24.41 22.07
N ALA A 90 -14.26 -23.36 21.69
CA ALA A 90 -12.81 -23.42 21.62
C ALA A 90 -12.24 -23.50 23.05
N ARG A 91 -11.35 -24.45 23.25
CA ARG A 91 -10.57 -24.64 24.47
C ARG A 91 -9.13 -24.93 24.06
N GLY A 92 -8.19 -24.38 24.81
CA GLY A 92 -6.77 -24.62 24.59
C GLY A 92 -5.89 -23.48 25.11
N GLY A 93 -4.64 -23.80 25.43
CA GLY A 93 -3.60 -22.80 25.68
C GLY A 93 -2.91 -22.38 24.38
N GLU A 94 -1.97 -21.43 24.46
CA GLU A 94 -1.25 -20.93 23.27
C GLU A 94 0.14 -21.57 23.09
N ALA A 95 0.57 -22.41 24.03
CA ALA A 95 1.84 -23.17 23.98
C ALA A 95 3.10 -22.32 23.59
N GLY A 96 3.15 -21.06 24.03
CA GLY A 96 4.27 -20.14 23.74
C GLY A 96 4.18 -19.43 22.39
N TRP A 97 3.04 -19.49 21.71
CA TRP A 97 2.69 -18.76 20.50
C TRP A 97 1.64 -17.67 20.81
N PRO A 98 1.47 -16.66 19.95
CA PRO A 98 0.41 -15.65 20.15
C PRO A 98 -1.00 -16.18 19.88
N VAL A 99 -1.13 -17.27 19.13
CA VAL A 99 -2.41 -17.89 18.79
C VAL A 99 -2.14 -19.34 18.38
N ALA A 100 -3.08 -20.24 18.68
CA ALA A 100 -3.02 -21.65 18.32
C ALA A 100 -4.41 -22.14 17.92
N GLY A 101 -4.79 -21.87 16.67
CA GLY A 101 -6.20 -21.81 16.28
C GLY A 101 -6.93 -20.66 17.00
N GLY A 102 -8.16 -20.38 16.61
CA GLY A 102 -8.96 -19.30 17.21
C GLY A 102 -9.97 -18.67 16.26
N ALA A 103 -10.67 -17.64 16.73
CA ALA A 103 -11.58 -16.87 15.89
C ALA A 103 -10.84 -15.71 15.22
N LEU A 104 -10.80 -15.68 13.89
CA LEU A 104 -10.11 -14.64 13.11
C LEU A 104 -11.12 -13.97 12.15
N GLY A 105 -11.03 -12.65 11.99
CA GLY A 105 -11.97 -11.91 11.16
C GLY A 105 -12.01 -10.41 11.41
N TYR A 106 -13.16 -9.80 11.14
CA TYR A 106 -13.34 -8.36 11.25
C TYR A 106 -14.72 -7.94 11.79
N PHE A 107 -14.75 -6.74 12.36
CA PHE A 107 -15.92 -5.94 12.71
C PHE A 107 -15.92 -4.65 11.88
N GLY A 108 -17.04 -4.31 11.26
CA GLY A 108 -17.24 -3.06 10.52
C GLY A 108 -17.67 -1.91 11.43
N TYR A 109 -17.32 -0.69 11.03
CA TYR A 109 -17.59 0.56 11.75
C TYR A 109 -19.08 0.75 12.09
N GLU A 110 -19.99 0.31 11.22
CA GLU A 110 -21.43 0.46 11.40
C GLU A 110 -21.98 -0.28 12.62
N LEU A 111 -21.24 -1.24 13.19
CA LEU A 111 -21.60 -1.86 14.47
C LEU A 111 -21.58 -0.85 15.62
N GLY A 112 -20.82 0.23 15.51
CA GLY A 112 -20.79 1.32 16.49
C GLY A 112 -22.08 2.14 16.54
N ARG A 113 -22.98 2.02 15.55
CA ARG A 113 -24.21 2.82 15.47
C ARG A 113 -25.14 2.58 16.65
N GLU A 114 -25.25 1.33 17.10
CA GLU A 114 -26.07 0.99 18.26
C GLU A 114 -25.55 1.68 19.53
N GLY A 115 -24.23 1.63 19.77
CA GLY A 115 -23.59 2.32 20.88
C GLY A 115 -23.74 3.85 20.83
N ALA A 116 -23.75 4.42 19.62
CA ALA A 116 -24.01 5.85 19.41
C ALA A 116 -25.51 6.22 19.42
N LYS A 117 -26.41 5.24 19.47
CA LYS A 117 -27.87 5.40 19.33
C LYS A 117 -28.28 6.07 18.00
N LEU A 118 -27.58 5.74 16.92
CA LEU A 118 -27.93 6.20 15.58
C LEU A 118 -29.05 5.33 14.99
N PRO A 119 -30.05 5.92 14.31
CA PRO A 119 -31.17 5.17 13.77
C PRO A 119 -30.76 4.33 12.56
N GLY A 120 -31.11 3.05 12.60
CA GLY A 120 -31.13 2.15 11.44
C GLY A 120 -29.87 2.13 10.56
N ALA A 121 -30.10 1.86 9.28
CA ALA A 121 -29.09 1.89 8.22
C ALA A 121 -28.86 3.32 7.73
N LYS A 122 -27.65 3.60 7.20
CA LYS A 122 -27.38 4.90 6.56
C LYS A 122 -28.23 5.03 5.31
N ALA A 123 -29.07 6.06 5.27
CA ALA A 123 -29.95 6.33 4.14
C ALA A 123 -29.16 6.46 2.84
N GLY A 124 -29.72 5.97 1.73
CA GLY A 124 -29.10 6.07 0.40
C GLY A 124 -27.87 5.19 0.17
N THR A 125 -27.57 4.24 1.06
CA THR A 125 -26.40 3.36 0.94
C THR A 125 -26.77 1.88 1.00
N VAL A 126 -26.02 1.06 0.27
CA VAL A 126 -26.10 -0.41 0.30
C VAL A 126 -24.77 -0.96 0.82
N PRO A 127 -24.78 -1.87 1.82
CA PRO A 127 -23.56 -2.50 2.31
C PRO A 127 -22.86 -3.30 1.21
N PHE A 128 -21.58 -3.05 1.01
CA PHE A 128 -20.70 -3.80 0.12
C PHE A 128 -20.19 -5.08 0.78
N MET A 129 -19.87 -4.99 2.07
CA MET A 129 -19.45 -6.08 2.93
C MET A 129 -20.48 -6.31 4.06
N PRO A 130 -20.53 -7.51 4.67
CA PRO A 130 -21.22 -7.71 5.95
C PRO A 130 -20.67 -6.79 7.05
N GLU A 131 -21.47 -6.49 8.08
CA GLU A 131 -20.98 -5.70 9.21
C GLU A 131 -20.00 -6.47 10.11
N ALA A 132 -19.99 -7.80 10.07
CA ALA A 132 -18.94 -8.61 10.68
C ALA A 132 -18.82 -9.97 9.99
N ALA A 133 -17.61 -10.53 9.98
CA ALA A 133 -17.38 -11.92 9.60
C ALA A 133 -16.17 -12.49 10.34
N PHE A 134 -16.35 -13.65 10.98
CA PHE A 134 -15.27 -14.40 11.63
C PHE A 134 -15.38 -15.90 11.32
N GLY A 135 -14.24 -16.55 11.15
CA GLY A 135 -14.12 -17.99 11.13
C GLY A 135 -13.50 -18.50 12.44
N LEU A 136 -13.94 -19.66 12.94
CA LEU A 136 -13.24 -20.41 13.98
C LEU A 136 -12.28 -21.40 13.31
N TYR A 137 -11.00 -21.08 13.33
CA TYR A 137 -9.94 -21.83 12.68
C TYR A 137 -9.35 -22.86 13.64
N PRO A 138 -9.37 -24.15 13.31
CA PRO A 138 -8.80 -25.18 14.17
C PRO A 138 -7.26 -25.17 14.19
N TRP A 139 -6.63 -24.52 13.21
CA TRP A 139 -5.19 -24.36 13.10
C TRP A 139 -4.82 -22.96 12.61
N THR A 140 -3.58 -22.56 12.87
CA THR A 140 -2.94 -21.32 12.40
C THR A 140 -1.48 -21.62 12.07
N VAL A 141 -0.97 -21.11 10.96
CA VAL A 141 0.48 -20.99 10.76
C VAL A 141 0.92 -19.71 11.43
N VAL A 142 1.93 -19.78 12.29
CA VAL A 142 2.48 -18.60 12.97
C VAL A 142 3.97 -18.48 12.68
N VAL A 143 4.38 -17.29 12.25
CA VAL A 143 5.79 -16.93 12.04
C VAL A 143 6.19 -15.93 13.12
N ASP A 144 7.15 -16.28 13.98
CA ASP A 144 7.74 -15.36 14.96
C ASP A 144 9.07 -14.82 14.41
N HIS A 145 9.04 -13.59 13.90
CA HIS A 145 10.22 -12.94 13.33
C HIS A 145 11.28 -12.58 14.39
N LYS A 146 10.90 -12.49 15.67
CA LYS A 146 11.84 -12.20 16.77
C LYS A 146 12.60 -13.45 17.18
N LEU A 147 11.91 -14.57 17.28
CA LEU A 147 12.52 -15.86 17.62
C LEU A 147 12.98 -16.64 16.39
N ARG A 148 12.75 -16.12 15.18
CA ARG A 148 13.15 -16.71 13.89
C ARG A 148 12.68 -18.17 13.75
N ARG A 149 11.39 -18.38 14.02
CA ARG A 149 10.77 -19.71 13.97
C ARG A 149 9.38 -19.62 13.35
N ALA A 150 8.94 -20.70 12.72
CA ALA A 150 7.59 -20.85 12.19
C ALA A 150 7.01 -22.21 12.59
N ALA A 151 5.70 -22.27 12.81
CA ALA A 151 5.02 -23.52 13.10
C ALA A 151 3.55 -23.48 12.68
N ILE A 152 3.00 -24.65 12.37
CA ILE A 152 1.56 -24.89 12.44
C ILE A 152 1.21 -25.06 13.91
N THR A 153 0.29 -24.26 14.39
CA THR A 153 -0.25 -24.28 15.75
C THR A 153 -1.73 -24.65 15.66
N SER A 154 -2.27 -25.35 16.65
CA SER A 154 -3.66 -25.83 16.56
C SER A 154 -4.37 -25.92 17.89
N LEU A 155 -5.70 -25.99 17.81
CA LEU A 155 -6.56 -26.39 18.92
C LEU A 155 -6.18 -27.80 19.39
N GLU A 156 -6.54 -28.11 20.64
CA GLU A 156 -6.20 -29.40 21.27
C GLU A 156 -6.88 -30.59 20.60
N ASP A 157 -8.04 -30.37 19.99
CA ASP A 157 -8.87 -31.37 19.31
C ASP A 157 -8.57 -31.47 17.79
N PHE A 158 -7.57 -30.73 17.28
CA PHE A 158 -7.20 -30.82 15.87
C PHE A 158 -6.41 -32.10 15.57
N PRO A 159 -6.83 -32.93 14.59
CA PRO A 159 -6.18 -34.21 14.31
C PRO A 159 -4.73 -34.07 13.83
N GLU A 160 -3.85 -34.95 14.30
CA GLU A 160 -2.42 -34.92 13.98
C GLU A 160 -2.11 -35.27 12.52
N ASP A 161 -2.87 -36.22 11.95
CA ASP A 161 -2.80 -36.58 10.53
C ASP A 161 -3.25 -35.42 9.63
N GLU A 162 -4.22 -34.62 10.05
CA GLU A 162 -4.57 -33.37 9.36
C GLU A 162 -3.46 -32.32 9.44
N ALA A 163 -2.82 -32.16 10.61
CA ALA A 163 -1.68 -31.24 10.75
C ALA A 163 -0.50 -31.64 9.85
N LEU A 164 -0.21 -32.93 9.73
CA LEU A 164 0.83 -33.46 8.84
C LEU A 164 0.49 -33.23 7.36
N ARG A 165 -0.75 -33.52 6.93
CA ARG A 165 -1.21 -33.23 5.56
C ARG A 165 -1.17 -31.74 5.23
N LEU A 166 -1.48 -30.89 6.20
CA LEU A 166 -1.35 -29.44 6.04
C LEU A 166 0.12 -29.05 5.85
N ARG A 167 1.03 -29.60 6.65
CA ARG A 167 2.47 -29.36 6.49
C ARG A 167 2.95 -29.79 5.10
N GLU A 168 2.55 -30.97 4.64
CA GLU A 168 2.86 -31.44 3.27
C GLU A 168 2.33 -30.49 2.20
N ARG A 169 1.09 -30.01 2.35
CA ARG A 169 0.52 -28.97 1.45
C ARG A 169 1.36 -27.69 1.46
N LEU A 170 1.76 -27.20 2.62
CA LEU A 170 2.54 -25.96 2.74
C LEU A 170 3.94 -26.10 2.12
N LEU A 171 4.55 -27.27 2.24
CA LEU A 171 5.90 -27.58 1.75
C LEU A 171 5.92 -28.19 0.33
N ALA A 172 4.77 -28.34 -0.31
CA ALA A 172 4.66 -28.81 -1.69
C ALA A 172 5.36 -27.86 -2.68
N GLY A 173 5.56 -28.32 -3.92
CA GLY A 173 6.21 -27.61 -5.03
C GLY A 173 5.52 -26.30 -5.46
N GLU A 174 5.57 -25.93 -6.74
CA GLU A 174 5.13 -24.60 -7.19
C GLU A 174 3.71 -24.21 -6.74
N PRO A 175 3.48 -22.95 -6.30
CA PRO A 175 2.16 -22.46 -5.93
C PRO A 175 1.21 -22.44 -7.15
N PRO A 176 -0.11 -22.44 -6.93
CA PRO A 176 -1.08 -22.39 -8.02
C PRO A 176 -0.90 -21.12 -8.88
N PRO A 177 -1.16 -21.19 -10.20
CA PRO A 177 -1.11 -20.03 -11.08
C PRO A 177 -2.16 -19.00 -10.66
N ARG A 178 -1.85 -17.72 -10.84
CA ARG A 178 -2.69 -16.59 -10.44
C ARG A 178 -3.24 -15.87 -11.65
N GLU A 179 -4.46 -15.37 -11.55
CA GLU A 179 -5.02 -14.49 -12.57
C GLU A 179 -4.42 -13.09 -12.44
N PRO A 180 -3.91 -12.49 -13.54
CA PRO A 180 -3.33 -11.16 -13.49
C PRO A 180 -4.34 -10.11 -13.02
N PHE A 181 -3.97 -9.32 -12.02
CA PHE A 181 -4.81 -8.23 -11.54
C PHE A 181 -4.76 -7.01 -12.46
N ARG A 182 -5.92 -6.40 -12.73
CA ARG A 182 -6.04 -5.19 -13.56
C ARG A 182 -7.10 -4.25 -13.01
N VAL A 183 -6.84 -2.95 -13.04
CA VAL A 183 -7.87 -1.93 -12.84
C VAL A 183 -8.46 -1.49 -14.18
N LEU A 184 -9.73 -1.11 -14.12
CA LEU A 184 -10.58 -0.73 -15.25
C LEU A 184 -11.07 0.70 -15.03
N GLY A 185 -10.45 1.66 -15.72
CA GLY A 185 -10.79 3.08 -15.66
C GLY A 185 -10.12 3.82 -14.50
N ASP A 186 -10.66 4.99 -14.19
CA ASP A 186 -10.11 5.93 -13.22
C ASP A 186 -10.71 5.75 -11.82
N ILE A 187 -9.99 6.29 -10.84
CA ILE A 187 -10.45 6.37 -9.45
C ILE A 187 -11.47 7.52 -9.36
N ALA A 188 -12.66 7.22 -8.84
CA ALA A 188 -13.69 8.22 -8.52
C ALA A 188 -13.83 8.39 -7.00
N SER A 189 -14.10 9.60 -6.50
CA SER A 189 -14.48 9.82 -5.09
C SER A 189 -15.97 10.12 -4.95
N THR A 190 -16.59 9.67 -3.86
CA THR A 190 -17.97 10.05 -3.51
C THR A 190 -18.08 11.45 -2.92
N LEU A 191 -16.96 12.07 -2.55
CA LEU A 191 -16.92 13.39 -1.96
C LEU A 191 -15.73 14.18 -2.51
N GLU A 192 -15.92 14.79 -3.67
CA GLU A 192 -14.93 15.66 -4.32
C GLU A 192 -14.78 17.01 -3.60
N ARG A 193 -13.75 17.76 -3.96
CA ARG A 193 -13.29 18.96 -3.24
C ARG A 193 -14.42 19.95 -2.94
N GLU A 194 -15.22 20.28 -3.95
CA GLU A 194 -16.31 21.26 -3.87
C GLU A 194 -17.37 20.85 -2.84
N ALA A 195 -17.59 19.54 -2.67
CA ALA A 195 -18.54 19.00 -1.70
C ALA A 195 -17.89 18.73 -0.33
N TYR A 196 -16.59 18.47 -0.28
CA TYR A 196 -15.84 18.19 0.95
C TYR A 196 -15.66 19.45 1.81
N LEU A 197 -15.14 20.54 1.21
CA LEU A 197 -14.79 21.77 1.94
C LEU A 197 -15.93 22.32 2.82
N PRO A 198 -17.19 22.48 2.33
CA PRO A 198 -18.27 22.96 3.19
C PRO A 198 -18.63 22.01 4.32
N ARG A 199 -18.43 20.69 4.16
CA ARG A 199 -18.66 19.70 5.23
C ARG A 199 -17.57 19.76 6.29
N ALA A 200 -16.31 19.91 5.88
CA ALA A 200 -15.20 20.11 6.80
C ALA A 200 -15.37 21.42 7.59
N ALA A 201 -15.76 22.51 6.93
CA ALA A 201 -16.12 23.77 7.59
C ALA A 201 -17.26 23.57 8.60
N ARG A 202 -18.28 22.77 8.25
CA ARG A 202 -19.38 22.45 9.17
C ARG A 202 -18.94 21.68 10.41
N VAL A 203 -17.93 20.79 10.31
CA VAL A 203 -17.32 20.15 11.47
C VAL A 203 -16.68 21.20 12.39
N ILE A 204 -15.95 22.16 11.82
CA ILE A 204 -15.34 23.27 12.58
C ILE A 204 -16.41 24.11 13.28
N ASP A 205 -17.55 24.38 12.63
CA ASP A 205 -18.67 25.09 13.26
C ASP A 205 -19.20 24.35 14.50
N TYR A 206 -19.37 23.02 14.40
CA TYR A 206 -19.77 22.20 15.55
C TYR A 206 -18.73 22.25 16.68
N ILE A 207 -17.44 22.30 16.35
CA ILE A 207 -16.38 22.43 17.34
C ILE A 207 -16.45 23.80 18.04
N ARG A 208 -16.61 24.89 17.28
CA ARG A 208 -16.73 26.25 17.81
C ARG A 208 -17.98 26.45 18.66
N ALA A 209 -19.07 25.74 18.35
CA ALA A 209 -20.28 25.72 19.15
C ALA A 209 -20.15 24.93 20.46
N GLY A 210 -19.07 24.17 20.63
CA GLY A 210 -18.83 23.34 21.81
C GLY A 210 -19.51 21.97 21.77
N ASP A 211 -20.02 21.53 20.62
CA ASP A 211 -20.66 20.21 20.48
C ASP A 211 -19.64 19.06 20.57
N ILE A 212 -18.46 19.28 19.99
CA ILE A 212 -17.35 18.33 19.90
C ILE A 212 -16.01 19.06 19.98
N TYR A 213 -14.93 18.34 20.30
CA TYR A 213 -13.55 18.83 20.23
C TYR A 213 -12.87 18.42 18.91
N GLN A 214 -13.28 17.26 18.37
CA GLN A 214 -12.69 16.67 17.17
C GLN A 214 -13.71 15.75 16.50
N ALA A 215 -13.72 15.69 15.18
CA ALA A 215 -14.34 14.62 14.41
C ALA A 215 -13.48 14.24 13.19
N ASN A 216 -13.45 12.96 12.88
CA ASN A 216 -12.74 12.41 11.72
C ASN A 216 -13.70 12.36 10.53
N LEU A 217 -13.49 13.20 9.52
CA LEU A 217 -14.32 13.23 8.31
C LEU A 217 -13.62 12.44 7.20
N THR A 218 -14.36 11.54 6.55
CA THR A 218 -13.81 10.58 5.59
C THR A 218 -14.43 10.73 4.19
N ARG A 219 -13.67 10.26 3.20
CA ARG A 219 -14.02 10.16 1.78
C ARG A 219 -13.87 8.70 1.35
N GLU A 220 -14.78 8.24 0.51
CA GLU A 220 -14.69 6.95 -0.18
C GLU A 220 -14.21 7.15 -1.61
N PHE A 221 -13.39 6.23 -2.09
CA PHE A 221 -12.87 6.14 -3.43
C PHE A 221 -13.20 4.78 -4.03
N ARG A 222 -13.50 4.76 -5.33
CA ARG A 222 -13.92 3.57 -6.05
C ARG A 222 -13.16 3.40 -7.36
N ILE A 223 -12.89 2.17 -7.73
CA ILE A 223 -12.34 1.80 -9.05
C ILE A 223 -12.76 0.38 -9.42
N ARG A 224 -13.03 0.12 -10.70
CA ARG A 224 -13.39 -1.22 -11.17
C ARG A 224 -12.12 -2.06 -11.37
N TYR A 225 -12.21 -3.37 -11.17
CA TYR A 225 -11.07 -4.28 -11.32
C TYR A 225 -11.48 -5.66 -11.86
N ARG A 226 -10.49 -6.43 -12.32
CA ARG A 226 -10.56 -7.87 -12.63
C ARG A 226 -9.27 -8.58 -12.20
N GLY A 227 -9.34 -9.90 -12.03
CA GLY A 227 -8.19 -10.74 -11.66
C GLY A 227 -8.02 -10.89 -10.15
N ASP A 228 -6.88 -11.47 -9.74
CA ASP A 228 -6.64 -11.89 -8.37
C ASP A 228 -6.19 -10.74 -7.46
N THR A 229 -7.02 -10.37 -6.48
CA THR A 229 -6.72 -9.29 -5.51
C THR A 229 -5.48 -9.58 -4.66
N TRP A 230 -5.02 -10.82 -4.57
CA TRP A 230 -3.79 -11.17 -3.89
C TRP A 230 -2.56 -10.55 -4.57
N GLU A 231 -2.55 -10.41 -5.90
CA GLU A 231 -1.45 -9.72 -6.59
C GLU A 231 -1.37 -8.24 -6.19
N PHE A 232 -2.54 -7.59 -6.09
CA PHE A 232 -2.63 -6.22 -5.61
C PHE A 232 -2.17 -6.10 -4.14
N TYR A 233 -2.61 -7.01 -3.26
CA TYR A 233 -2.18 -7.01 -1.86
C TYR A 233 -0.66 -7.15 -1.71
N ARG A 234 -0.03 -8.08 -2.43
CA ARG A 234 1.43 -8.25 -2.41
C ARG A 234 2.15 -6.96 -2.79
N ARG A 235 1.67 -6.27 -3.82
CA ARG A 235 2.24 -4.98 -4.24
C ARG A 235 2.03 -3.89 -3.19
N LEU A 236 0.85 -3.84 -2.57
CA LEU A 236 0.57 -2.91 -1.49
C LEU A 236 1.49 -3.17 -0.28
N HIS A 237 1.71 -4.43 0.07
CA HIS A 237 2.63 -4.85 1.13
C HIS A 237 4.07 -4.40 0.85
N GLU A 238 4.58 -4.61 -0.37
CA GLU A 238 5.94 -4.17 -0.75
C GLU A 238 6.12 -2.65 -0.63
N THR A 239 5.14 -1.90 -1.13
CA THR A 239 5.24 -0.43 -1.27
C THR A 239 4.87 0.32 0.01
N ASN A 240 3.95 -0.22 0.80
CA ASN A 240 3.46 0.34 2.05
C ASN A 240 3.27 -0.79 3.07
N PRO A 241 4.35 -1.35 3.64
CA PRO A 241 4.23 -2.34 4.70
C PRO A 241 3.72 -1.68 5.99
N ALA A 242 2.93 -2.41 6.75
CA ALA A 242 2.40 -1.93 8.02
C ALA A 242 2.38 -3.05 9.07
N PRO A 243 2.55 -2.71 10.37
CA PRO A 243 2.63 -3.68 11.46
C PRO A 243 1.33 -4.44 11.75
N MET A 244 0.18 -3.97 11.24
CA MET A 244 -1.14 -4.56 11.45
C MET A 244 -1.88 -4.78 10.11
N GLY A 245 -1.14 -5.21 9.09
CA GLY A 245 -1.70 -5.58 7.78
C GLY A 245 -2.61 -6.81 7.87
N ALA A 246 -3.50 -6.94 6.89
CA ALA A 246 -4.37 -8.12 6.79
C ALA A 246 -4.87 -8.34 5.36
N TYR A 247 -4.91 -9.60 4.92
CA TYR A 247 -5.65 -10.06 3.76
C TYR A 247 -6.68 -11.10 4.21
N LEU A 248 -7.97 -10.77 4.10
CA LEU A 248 -9.08 -11.64 4.49
C LEU A 248 -9.93 -11.94 3.26
N GLU A 249 -10.02 -13.19 2.86
CA GLU A 249 -10.69 -13.63 1.64
C GLU A 249 -11.92 -14.47 1.97
N TYR A 250 -13.09 -13.95 1.62
CA TYR A 250 -14.38 -14.55 1.89
C TYR A 250 -15.16 -14.81 0.59
N PRO A 251 -16.18 -15.69 0.60
CA PRO A 251 -17.03 -15.90 -0.58
C PRO A 251 -17.78 -14.65 -1.07
N PHE A 252 -17.96 -13.64 -0.20
CA PHE A 252 -18.66 -12.39 -0.53
C PHE A 252 -17.73 -11.23 -0.88
N GLY A 253 -16.42 -11.35 -0.69
CA GLY A 253 -15.47 -10.26 -0.92
C GLY A 253 -14.17 -10.40 -0.13
N VAL A 254 -13.25 -9.49 -0.36
CA VAL A 254 -11.88 -9.49 0.18
C VAL A 254 -11.59 -8.19 0.92
N VAL A 255 -10.91 -8.28 2.05
CA VAL A 255 -10.39 -7.14 2.81
C VAL A 255 -8.87 -7.10 2.67
N LEU A 256 -8.33 -5.98 2.20
CA LEU A 256 -6.91 -5.73 1.99
C LEU A 256 -6.49 -4.53 2.87
N SER A 257 -5.95 -4.81 4.05
CA SER A 257 -5.56 -3.80 5.04
C SER A 257 -4.05 -3.65 5.09
N SER A 258 -3.57 -2.40 5.08
CA SER A 258 -2.18 -2.04 5.43
C SER A 258 -2.19 -1.06 6.60
N SER A 259 -2.80 -1.49 7.71
CA SER A 259 -2.98 -0.64 8.89
C SER A 259 -1.71 -0.57 9.74
N PRO A 260 -1.30 0.63 10.18
CA PRO A 260 -0.25 0.81 11.16
C PRO A 260 -0.75 0.81 12.61
N GLU A 261 -2.06 0.91 12.84
CA GLU A 261 -2.60 1.22 14.16
C GLU A 261 -3.22 -0.03 14.81
N ARG A 262 -2.68 -0.40 15.97
CA ARG A 262 -3.29 -1.39 16.86
C ARG A 262 -4.42 -0.72 17.63
N PHE A 263 -5.60 -1.35 17.63
CA PHE A 263 -6.74 -0.89 18.39
C PHE A 263 -6.59 -1.29 19.86
N ILE A 264 -6.70 -2.58 20.16
CA ILE A 264 -6.74 -3.12 21.53
C ILE A 264 -6.08 -4.50 21.54
N THR A 265 -5.26 -4.73 22.55
CA THR A 265 -4.80 -6.07 22.96
C THR A 265 -5.31 -6.40 24.34
N VAL A 266 -5.69 -7.66 24.55
CA VAL A 266 -5.99 -8.22 25.86
C VAL A 266 -5.22 -9.51 26.03
N GLU A 267 -4.44 -9.63 27.11
CA GLU A 267 -3.76 -10.86 27.51
C GLU A 267 -4.17 -11.20 28.95
N GLY A 268 -4.89 -12.33 29.12
CA GLY A 268 -5.54 -12.66 30.39
C GLY A 268 -6.57 -11.60 30.76
N ARG A 269 -6.24 -10.75 31.75
CA ARG A 269 -7.09 -9.62 32.18
C ARG A 269 -6.44 -8.26 31.91
N GLU A 270 -5.21 -8.24 31.41
CA GLU A 270 -4.49 -7.00 31.12
C GLU A 270 -4.85 -6.52 29.72
N ALA A 271 -5.39 -5.31 29.65
CA ALA A 271 -5.77 -4.66 28.41
C ALA A 271 -4.85 -3.48 28.12
N VAL A 272 -4.50 -3.31 26.85
CA VAL A 272 -3.65 -2.23 26.37
C VAL A 272 -4.19 -1.68 25.05
N THR A 273 -4.15 -0.37 24.90
CA THR A 273 -4.35 0.32 23.62
C THR A 273 -3.25 1.37 23.42
N GLN A 274 -2.81 1.55 22.18
CA GLN A 274 -1.70 2.43 21.84
C GLN A 274 -2.10 3.41 20.72
N PRO A 275 -2.92 4.44 21.02
CA PRO A 275 -3.32 5.42 20.01
C PRO A 275 -2.10 6.17 19.46
N ILE A 276 -2.15 6.40 18.14
CA ILE A 276 -1.12 7.14 17.41
C ILE A 276 -1.73 8.45 16.90
N LYS A 277 -1.12 9.59 17.25
CA LYS A 277 -1.46 10.91 16.70
C LYS A 277 -0.19 11.70 16.47
N GLY A 278 -0.04 12.29 15.29
CA GLY A 278 1.21 12.90 14.85
C GLY A 278 2.19 11.87 14.27
N THR A 279 2.61 12.12 13.04
CA THR A 279 3.57 11.28 12.32
C THR A 279 4.46 12.16 11.46
N ARG A 280 5.75 11.86 11.44
CA ARG A 280 6.71 12.46 10.50
C ARG A 280 7.52 11.36 9.83
N ARG A 281 7.81 11.52 8.54
CA ARG A 281 8.70 10.57 7.83
C ARG A 281 10.13 10.74 8.34
N ARG A 282 10.85 9.63 8.45
CA ARG A 282 12.30 9.64 8.68
C ARG A 282 13.01 10.37 7.53
N ARG A 283 14.17 10.94 7.82
CA ARG A 283 15.09 11.48 6.82
C ARG A 283 16.38 10.67 6.80
N ALA A 284 16.97 10.55 5.62
CA ALA A 284 18.25 9.87 5.45
C ALA A 284 19.39 10.69 6.08
N ASP A 285 19.32 12.02 5.97
CA ASP A 285 20.23 12.92 6.66
C ASP A 285 19.93 12.97 8.17
N PRO A 286 20.90 12.68 9.05
CA PRO A 286 20.69 12.67 10.49
C PRO A 286 20.28 14.03 11.09
N ALA A 287 20.77 15.14 10.55
CA ALA A 287 20.45 16.46 11.08
C ALA A 287 19.01 16.86 10.72
N GLU A 288 18.59 16.60 9.49
CA GLU A 288 17.19 16.74 9.08
C GLU A 288 16.28 15.81 9.87
N ASP A 289 16.67 14.54 10.08
CA ASP A 289 15.88 13.56 10.85
C ASP A 289 15.66 14.03 12.29
N ALA A 290 16.70 14.59 12.91
CA ALA A 290 16.62 15.20 14.23
C ALA A 290 15.69 16.43 14.26
N ARG A 291 15.67 17.24 13.19
CA ARG A 291 14.75 18.38 13.07
C ARG A 291 13.30 17.92 12.96
N VAL A 292 12.97 16.95 12.10
CA VAL A 292 11.59 16.47 11.97
C VAL A 292 11.12 15.77 13.24
N ARG A 293 12.05 15.10 13.95
CA ARG A 293 11.81 14.53 15.28
C ARG A 293 11.45 15.62 16.30
N ALA A 294 12.25 16.68 16.40
CA ALA A 294 11.99 17.79 17.30
C ALA A 294 10.66 18.50 16.97
N GLU A 295 10.40 18.76 15.67
CA GLU A 295 9.15 19.34 15.19
C GLU A 295 7.92 18.53 15.64
N LEU A 296 7.99 17.20 15.54
CA LEU A 296 6.91 16.32 15.99
C LEU A 296 6.74 16.37 17.51
N THR A 297 7.84 16.30 18.27
CA THR A 297 7.81 16.35 19.74
C THR A 297 7.24 17.67 20.26
N ASP A 298 7.55 18.78 19.59
CA ASP A 298 7.13 20.13 20.00
C ASP A 298 5.78 20.56 19.40
N SER A 299 5.18 19.73 18.54
CA SER A 299 3.89 20.01 17.91
C SER A 299 2.76 20.07 18.93
N ARG A 300 2.30 21.29 19.25
CA ARG A 300 1.17 21.51 20.16
C ARG A 300 -0.13 20.90 19.64
N LYS A 301 -0.36 20.94 18.32
CA LYS A 301 -1.52 20.33 17.66
C LYS A 301 -1.53 18.81 17.88
N ASP A 302 -0.45 18.13 17.49
CA ASP A 302 -0.35 16.67 17.54
C ASP A 302 -0.48 16.16 19.00
N ARG A 303 0.14 16.86 19.96
CA ARG A 303 0.03 16.54 21.39
C ARG A 303 -1.38 16.73 21.92
N ALA A 304 -2.05 17.82 21.56
CA ALA A 304 -3.41 18.09 22.01
C ALA A 304 -4.38 17.02 21.50
N GLU A 305 -4.31 16.68 20.21
CA GLU A 305 -5.09 15.57 19.63
C GLU A 305 -4.82 14.25 20.35
N ASN A 306 -3.55 13.93 20.59
CA ASN A 306 -3.19 12.70 21.26
C ASN A 306 -3.77 12.61 22.68
N VAL A 307 -3.63 13.68 23.49
CA VAL A 307 -4.17 13.74 24.86
C VAL A 307 -5.68 13.62 24.88
N MET A 308 -6.39 14.25 23.93
CA MET A 308 -7.85 14.10 23.79
C MET A 308 -8.26 12.64 23.54
N ILE A 309 -7.54 11.94 22.67
CA ILE A 309 -7.80 10.51 22.41
C ILE A 309 -7.46 9.64 23.61
N VAL A 310 -6.38 9.93 24.34
CA VAL A 310 -6.03 9.22 25.59
C VAL A 310 -7.16 9.35 26.60
N ASP A 311 -7.72 10.54 26.79
CA ASP A 311 -8.81 10.74 27.75
C ASP A 311 -10.07 9.96 27.35
N LEU A 312 -10.42 9.98 26.07
CA LEU A 312 -11.52 9.17 25.53
C LEU A 312 -11.32 7.67 25.79
N LEU A 313 -10.13 7.15 25.53
CA LEU A 313 -9.82 5.73 25.73
C LEU A 313 -9.78 5.35 27.21
N ARG A 314 -9.33 6.24 28.10
CA ARG A 314 -9.42 6.04 29.55
C ARG A 314 -10.88 5.94 30.00
N ASN A 315 -11.75 6.80 29.47
CA ASN A 315 -13.18 6.72 29.73
C ASN A 315 -13.78 5.41 29.21
N ASP A 316 -13.44 4.99 27.99
CA ASP A 316 -13.94 3.73 27.43
C ASP A 316 -13.50 2.51 28.25
N PHE A 317 -12.21 2.44 28.64
CA PHE A 317 -11.67 1.39 29.50
C PHE A 317 -12.34 1.41 30.89
N GLY A 318 -12.58 2.60 31.45
CA GLY A 318 -13.20 2.78 32.77
C GLY A 318 -14.61 2.20 32.89
N ARG A 319 -15.29 1.91 31.78
CA ARG A 319 -16.62 1.29 31.77
C ARG A 319 -16.60 -0.20 32.11
N VAL A 320 -15.48 -0.88 31.87
CA VAL A 320 -15.39 -2.35 31.93
C VAL A 320 -14.14 -2.88 32.64
N CYS A 321 -13.17 -2.01 32.92
CA CYS A 321 -12.01 -2.31 33.76
C CYS A 321 -12.32 -2.08 35.24
N GLU A 322 -11.53 -2.69 36.11
CA GLU A 322 -11.62 -2.46 37.55
C GLU A 322 -11.34 -1.00 37.90
N THR A 323 -12.12 -0.48 38.85
CA THR A 323 -11.93 0.88 39.37
C THR A 323 -10.50 1.08 39.86
N GLY A 324 -9.85 2.14 39.39
CA GLY A 324 -8.46 2.47 39.72
C GLY A 324 -7.39 1.70 38.93
N SER A 325 -7.75 0.74 38.08
CA SER A 325 -6.78 0.01 37.25
C SER A 325 -6.39 0.71 35.95
N VAL A 326 -7.22 1.66 35.49
CA VAL A 326 -7.00 2.37 34.23
C VAL A 326 -5.92 3.43 34.38
N ALA A 327 -4.84 3.30 33.61
CA ALA A 327 -3.69 4.19 33.65
C ALA A 327 -3.24 4.60 32.25
N ALA A 328 -2.54 5.73 32.15
CA ALA A 328 -1.88 6.19 30.93
C ALA A 328 -0.38 6.37 31.19
N PRO A 329 0.40 5.27 31.32
CA PRO A 329 1.79 5.33 31.77
C PRO A 329 2.73 6.08 30.82
N LYS A 330 2.37 6.18 29.54
CA LYS A 330 3.16 6.83 28.49
C LYS A 330 2.21 7.74 27.71
N ILE A 331 2.51 9.04 27.67
CA ILE A 331 1.69 10.03 26.95
C ILE A 331 2.58 10.82 25.99
N CYS A 332 2.20 10.83 24.71
CA CYS A 332 2.93 11.51 23.63
C CYS A 332 4.42 11.11 23.59
N GLU A 333 4.72 9.83 23.81
CA GLU A 333 6.08 9.32 23.72
C GLU A 333 6.46 9.18 22.25
N LEU A 334 7.63 9.70 21.90
CA LEU A 334 8.13 9.60 20.54
C LEU A 334 8.75 8.21 20.31
N GLU A 335 8.14 7.44 19.42
CA GLU A 335 8.68 6.17 18.94
C GLU A 335 9.22 6.33 17.51
N SER A 336 10.48 5.95 17.30
CA SER A 336 11.15 6.01 16.01
C SER A 336 11.20 4.62 15.38
N PHE A 337 10.49 4.45 14.26
CA PHE A 337 10.55 3.27 13.41
C PHE A 337 11.48 3.54 12.22
N ALA A 338 11.76 2.52 11.42
CA ALA A 338 12.70 2.65 10.30
C ALA A 338 12.26 3.66 9.23
N THR A 339 10.95 3.91 9.06
CA THR A 339 10.43 4.81 8.02
C THR A 339 9.73 6.06 8.56
N VAL A 340 9.31 6.06 9.83
CA VAL A 340 8.54 7.15 10.45
C VAL A 340 8.88 7.35 11.93
N HIS A 341 8.64 8.56 12.42
CA HIS A 341 8.51 8.90 13.84
C HIS A 341 7.02 9.04 14.17
N HIS A 342 6.59 8.49 15.32
CA HIS A 342 5.22 8.56 15.82
C HIS A 342 5.19 9.15 17.24
N LEU A 343 4.15 9.91 17.59
CA LEU A 343 3.79 10.08 19.00
C LEU A 343 2.77 9.01 19.38
N VAL A 344 3.18 8.14 20.28
CA VAL A 344 2.40 7.03 20.80
C VAL A 344 2.05 7.33 22.24
N SER A 345 0.80 7.11 22.60
CA SER A 345 0.41 7.03 24.01
C SER A 345 -0.01 5.61 24.31
N THR A 346 0.13 5.19 25.57
CA THR A 346 -0.30 3.87 26.03
C THR A 346 -1.36 4.06 27.10
N VAL A 347 -2.53 3.45 26.92
CA VAL A 347 -3.56 3.31 27.95
C VAL A 347 -3.65 1.84 28.32
N THR A 348 -3.60 1.57 29.61
CA THR A 348 -3.69 0.23 30.19
C THR A 348 -4.89 0.13 31.12
N GLY A 349 -5.41 -1.07 31.33
CA GLY A 349 -6.42 -1.33 32.35
C GLY A 349 -6.58 -2.83 32.60
N ARG A 350 -7.09 -3.18 33.78
CA ARG A 350 -7.34 -4.58 34.13
C ARG A 350 -8.84 -4.85 34.04
N LEU A 351 -9.26 -5.78 33.19
CA LEU A 351 -10.67 -6.14 33.01
C LEU A 351 -11.33 -6.49 34.35
N ALA A 352 -12.56 -6.03 34.59
CA ALA A 352 -13.31 -6.40 35.78
C ALA A 352 -13.63 -7.92 35.81
N PRO A 353 -13.86 -8.52 36.99
CA PRO A 353 -14.20 -9.94 37.08
C PRO A 353 -15.44 -10.27 36.25
N GLY A 354 -15.38 -11.33 35.44
CA GLY A 354 -16.49 -11.75 34.58
C GLY A 354 -16.63 -10.98 33.26
N VAL A 355 -15.83 -9.93 33.04
CA VAL A 355 -15.77 -9.20 31.77
C VAL A 355 -14.79 -9.90 30.81
N SER A 356 -15.24 -10.16 29.58
CA SER A 356 -14.41 -10.75 28.54
C SER A 356 -13.64 -9.69 27.72
N ALA A 357 -12.60 -10.12 27.00
CA ALA A 357 -11.90 -9.25 26.05
C ALA A 357 -12.85 -8.67 24.97
N VAL A 358 -13.87 -9.44 24.57
CA VAL A 358 -14.88 -9.01 23.61
C VAL A 358 -15.79 -7.91 24.17
N ASP A 359 -16.06 -7.93 25.49
CA ASP A 359 -16.83 -6.87 26.15
C ASP A 359 -16.05 -5.54 26.17
N LEU A 360 -14.73 -5.60 26.40
CA LEU A 360 -13.89 -4.41 26.27
C LEU A 360 -13.86 -3.88 24.84
N LEU A 361 -13.69 -4.76 23.86
CA LEU A 361 -13.73 -4.36 22.46
C LEU A 361 -15.04 -3.65 22.16
N ALA A 362 -16.18 -4.21 22.54
CA ALA A 362 -17.51 -3.63 22.36
C ALA A 362 -17.66 -2.27 23.06
N ALA A 363 -17.15 -2.12 24.29
CA ALA A 363 -17.21 -0.87 25.03
C ALA A 363 -16.39 0.27 24.37
N CYS A 364 -15.28 -0.09 23.72
CA CYS A 364 -14.40 0.85 23.05
C CYS A 364 -14.80 1.11 21.58
N PHE A 365 -15.67 0.30 20.98
CA PHE A 365 -15.95 0.33 19.55
C PHE A 365 -16.93 1.47 19.15
N PRO A 366 -16.73 2.15 18.00
CA PRO A 366 -15.53 2.14 17.17
C PRO A 366 -14.40 2.97 17.83
N GLY A 367 -13.17 2.79 17.36
CA GLY A 367 -11.99 3.41 17.96
C GLY A 367 -12.10 4.95 18.08
N GLY A 368 -11.62 5.50 19.19
CA GLY A 368 -11.66 6.95 19.43
C GLY A 368 -10.92 7.77 18.38
N SER A 369 -9.76 7.29 17.94
CA SER A 369 -8.86 7.96 17.01
C SER A 369 -9.47 8.16 15.61
N ILE A 370 -10.51 7.40 15.26
CA ILE A 370 -11.17 7.42 13.94
C ILE A 370 -12.61 7.92 13.99
N THR A 371 -13.13 8.26 15.17
CA THR A 371 -14.43 8.88 15.37
C THR A 371 -14.23 10.36 15.71
N GLY A 372 -13.97 10.66 16.98
CA GLY A 372 -13.93 12.01 17.52
C GLY A 372 -14.31 12.03 19.00
N ALA A 373 -14.26 13.21 19.61
CA ALA A 373 -14.55 13.39 21.02
C ALA A 373 -15.53 14.57 21.22
N PRO A 374 -16.61 14.41 22.00
CA PRO A 374 -17.16 13.17 22.55
C PRO A 374 -17.65 12.20 21.45
N LYS A 375 -17.33 10.89 21.58
CA LYS A 375 -17.55 9.86 20.54
C LYS A 375 -18.96 9.86 19.96
N ARG A 376 -19.98 9.83 20.82
CA ARG A 376 -21.38 9.72 20.39
C ARG A 376 -21.80 10.90 19.50
N ARG A 377 -21.51 12.13 19.93
CA ARG A 377 -21.85 13.34 19.17
C ARG A 377 -21.04 13.45 17.88
N ALA A 378 -19.76 13.09 17.92
CA ALA A 378 -18.93 13.03 16.72
C ALA A 378 -19.49 12.05 15.67
N MET A 379 -19.98 10.88 16.09
CA MET A 379 -20.58 9.90 15.20
C MET A 379 -21.90 10.37 14.57
N GLU A 380 -22.73 11.13 15.29
CA GLU A 380 -23.94 11.77 14.74
C GLU A 380 -23.58 12.77 13.63
N ILE A 381 -22.55 13.59 13.86
CA ILE A 381 -22.06 14.57 12.88
C ILE A 381 -21.48 13.86 11.66
N ILE A 382 -20.67 12.81 11.87
CA ILE A 382 -20.11 11.98 10.81
C ILE A 382 -21.21 11.34 9.95
N ASP A 383 -22.22 10.72 10.58
CA ASP A 383 -23.33 10.08 9.85
C ASP A 383 -24.15 11.11 9.06
N ALA A 384 -24.28 12.34 9.54
CA ALA A 384 -24.96 13.41 8.81
C ALA A 384 -24.15 13.97 7.63
N LEU A 385 -22.82 14.04 7.74
CA LEU A 385 -21.97 14.73 6.76
C LEU A 385 -21.41 13.80 5.67
N GLU A 386 -21.08 12.56 6.00
CA GLU A 386 -20.55 11.60 5.03
C GLU A 386 -21.68 11.07 4.14
N PRO A 387 -21.49 10.95 2.81
CA PRO A 387 -22.50 10.36 1.93
C PRO A 387 -22.44 8.83 1.87
N HIS A 388 -21.41 8.22 2.45
CA HIS A 388 -21.11 6.80 2.32
C HIS A 388 -21.03 6.09 3.69
N ARG A 389 -21.00 4.76 3.65
CA ARG A 389 -20.65 3.91 4.79
C ARG A 389 -19.11 3.84 4.90
N ARG A 390 -18.61 3.44 6.07
CA ARG A 390 -17.18 3.13 6.25
C ARG A 390 -16.92 1.62 6.18
N GLU A 391 -17.92 0.82 6.52
CA GLU A 391 -17.84 -0.65 6.46
C GLU A 391 -16.66 -1.17 7.26
N VAL A 392 -15.80 -2.02 6.69
CA VAL A 392 -14.63 -2.52 7.42
C VAL A 392 -13.66 -1.39 7.75
N TYR A 393 -13.56 -0.33 6.95
CA TYR A 393 -12.68 0.80 7.24
C TYR A 393 -13.08 1.48 8.56
N CYS A 394 -12.08 1.79 9.39
CA CYS A 394 -12.28 2.29 10.76
C CYS A 394 -13.05 1.35 11.71
N GLY A 395 -13.23 0.08 11.35
CA GLY A 395 -13.76 -0.97 12.21
C GLY A 395 -12.69 -1.62 13.11
N ALA A 396 -12.60 -2.95 13.10
CA ALA A 396 -11.53 -3.71 13.73
C ALA A 396 -11.22 -5.01 12.95
N ILE A 397 -9.94 -5.38 12.83
CA ILE A 397 -9.50 -6.65 12.23
C ILE A 397 -8.55 -7.35 13.19
N GLY A 398 -8.69 -8.66 13.37
CA GLY A 398 -7.76 -9.40 14.21
C GLY A 398 -8.27 -10.77 14.63
N TYR A 399 -7.90 -11.17 15.85
CA TYR A 399 -8.19 -12.51 16.36
C TYR A 399 -8.54 -12.53 17.85
N LEU A 400 -9.28 -13.58 18.22
CA LEU A 400 -9.53 -14.02 19.59
C LEU A 400 -9.03 -15.47 19.73
N SER A 401 -8.03 -15.68 20.58
CA SER A 401 -7.47 -17.00 20.83
C SER A 401 -8.36 -17.82 21.78
N PRO A 402 -8.21 -19.15 21.81
CA PRO A 402 -8.90 -20.04 22.76
C PRO A 402 -8.54 -19.74 24.23
N ALA A 403 -7.37 -19.15 24.48
CA ALA A 403 -6.93 -18.73 25.80
C ALA A 403 -7.52 -17.36 26.22
N GLY A 404 -8.32 -16.73 25.35
CA GLY A 404 -8.95 -15.44 25.59
C GLY A 404 -8.09 -14.24 25.23
N ARG A 405 -6.92 -14.45 24.60
CA ARG A 405 -6.11 -13.35 24.08
C ARG A 405 -6.81 -12.70 22.90
N LEU A 406 -6.89 -11.38 22.90
CA LEU A 406 -7.44 -10.59 21.81
C LEU A 406 -6.34 -9.66 21.27
N ASP A 407 -6.20 -9.55 19.95
CA ASP A 407 -5.39 -8.51 19.30
C ASP A 407 -6.14 -8.02 18.08
N MET A 408 -6.48 -6.73 18.07
CA MET A 408 -7.30 -6.08 17.06
C MET A 408 -6.59 -4.83 16.55
N SER A 409 -6.57 -4.63 15.24
CA SER A 409 -6.14 -3.41 14.57
C SER A 409 -7.30 -2.46 14.32
N ILE A 410 -6.99 -1.19 14.05
CA ILE A 410 -7.94 -0.28 13.42
C ILE A 410 -7.66 -0.31 11.91
N PRO A 411 -8.51 -0.90 11.07
CA PRO A 411 -8.32 -0.97 9.62
C PRO A 411 -8.40 0.43 8.99
N ILE A 412 -7.26 1.09 8.92
CA ILE A 412 -7.00 2.29 8.13
C ILE A 412 -6.01 1.94 7.02
N ARG A 413 -6.03 2.67 5.89
CA ARG A 413 -5.35 2.27 4.65
C ARG A 413 -5.81 0.88 4.18
N THR A 414 -7.13 0.70 4.15
CA THR A 414 -7.80 -0.55 3.84
C THR A 414 -8.61 -0.42 2.55
N THR A 415 -8.49 -1.43 1.69
CA THR A 415 -9.29 -1.60 0.48
C THR A 415 -10.21 -2.79 0.63
N LEU A 416 -11.47 -2.63 0.24
CA LEU A 416 -12.49 -3.68 0.16
C LEU A 416 -12.66 -4.03 -1.31
N ALA A 417 -12.71 -5.31 -1.64
CA ALA A 417 -12.90 -5.79 -2.99
C ALA A 417 -14.10 -6.74 -3.04
N ALA A 418 -15.13 -6.37 -3.79
CA ALA A 418 -16.30 -7.22 -4.04
C ALA A 418 -16.93 -6.82 -5.38
N GLU A 419 -17.63 -7.75 -6.03
CA GLU A 419 -18.43 -7.46 -7.23
C GLU A 419 -17.65 -6.75 -8.37
N GLY A 420 -16.33 -6.98 -8.47
CA GLY A 420 -15.45 -6.33 -9.46
C GLY A 420 -15.20 -4.83 -9.21
N GLU A 421 -15.42 -4.34 -8.00
CA GLU A 421 -15.13 -2.97 -7.55
C GLU A 421 -14.18 -3.00 -6.34
N LEU A 422 -13.22 -2.08 -6.30
CA LEU A 422 -12.45 -1.77 -5.11
C LEU A 422 -13.05 -0.53 -4.46
N ARG A 423 -13.23 -0.57 -3.14
CA ARG A 423 -13.55 0.61 -2.32
C ARG A 423 -12.46 0.83 -1.30
N PHE A 424 -11.92 2.03 -1.23
CA PHE A 424 -10.93 2.42 -0.23
C PHE A 424 -11.22 3.83 0.26
N TYR A 425 -10.65 4.18 1.41
CA TYR A 425 -11.09 5.35 2.16
C TYR A 425 -9.90 6.13 2.70
N ALA A 426 -10.11 7.44 2.87
CA ALA A 426 -9.23 8.28 3.66
C ALA A 426 -10.02 9.35 4.40
N GLY A 427 -9.62 9.63 5.62
CA GLY A 427 -10.14 10.75 6.41
C GLY A 427 -9.06 11.42 7.23
N GLY A 428 -9.43 12.53 7.85
CA GLY A 428 -8.59 13.37 8.70
C GLY A 428 -9.35 13.83 9.93
N GLY A 429 -8.64 13.95 11.05
CA GLY A 429 -9.19 14.47 12.29
C GLY A 429 -9.25 15.99 12.23
N ILE A 430 -10.47 16.54 12.17
CA ILE A 430 -10.70 17.98 12.13
C ILE A 430 -10.78 18.50 13.57
N VAL A 431 -9.96 19.50 13.88
CA VAL A 431 -9.94 20.24 15.14
C VAL A 431 -10.25 21.73 14.89
N ALA A 432 -10.36 22.54 15.95
CA ALA A 432 -10.69 23.96 15.85
C ALA A 432 -9.75 24.76 14.93
N ASP A 433 -8.47 24.38 14.89
CA ASP A 433 -7.41 25.04 14.11
C ASP A 433 -7.20 24.40 12.72
N SER A 434 -8.03 23.44 12.31
CA SER A 434 -7.95 22.82 10.99
C SER A 434 -8.39 23.78 9.88
N SER A 435 -7.78 23.66 8.70
CA SER A 435 -8.24 24.28 7.45
C SER A 435 -8.93 23.23 6.58
N PRO A 436 -10.17 23.45 6.10
CA PRO A 436 -10.85 22.53 5.19
C PRO A 436 -10.01 22.08 3.99
N GLU A 437 -9.21 23.00 3.42
CA GLU A 437 -8.34 22.75 2.28
C GLU A 437 -7.20 21.80 2.65
N ALA A 438 -6.52 22.06 3.76
CA ALA A 438 -5.43 21.21 4.24
C ALA A 438 -5.94 19.79 4.60
N GLU A 439 -7.13 19.68 5.19
CA GLU A 439 -7.74 18.39 5.50
C GLU A 439 -8.12 17.61 4.24
N PHE A 440 -8.60 18.30 3.19
CA PHE A 440 -8.83 17.68 1.88
C PHE A 440 -7.52 17.15 1.28
N GLU A 441 -6.46 17.96 1.27
CA GLU A 441 -5.14 17.56 0.77
C GLU A 441 -4.57 16.37 1.54
N GLU A 442 -4.76 16.33 2.86
CA GLU A 442 -4.35 15.20 3.70
C GLU A 442 -5.02 13.89 3.27
N THR A 443 -6.30 13.93 2.87
CA THR A 443 -6.97 12.73 2.36
C THR A 443 -6.36 12.23 1.04
N GLU A 444 -5.95 13.12 0.13
CA GLU A 444 -5.24 12.74 -1.10
C GLU A 444 -3.86 12.14 -0.81
N VAL A 445 -3.13 12.72 0.14
CA VAL A 445 -1.82 12.19 0.60
C VAL A 445 -1.97 10.79 1.20
N LYS A 446 -3.02 10.55 1.99
CA LYS A 446 -3.25 9.24 2.63
C LYS A 446 -3.56 8.13 1.62
N ILE A 447 -4.26 8.43 0.52
CA ILE A 447 -4.52 7.44 -0.53
C ILE A 447 -3.39 7.31 -1.55
N ALA A 448 -2.40 8.21 -1.55
CA ALA A 448 -1.32 8.21 -2.54
C ALA A 448 -0.56 6.87 -2.62
N ALA A 449 -0.40 6.18 -1.47
CA ALA A 449 0.21 4.84 -1.43
C ALA A 449 -0.64 3.79 -2.19
N ILE A 450 -1.96 3.80 -1.98
CA ILE A 450 -2.90 2.91 -2.67
C ILE A 450 -2.93 3.25 -4.17
N ARG A 451 -2.98 4.54 -4.54
CA ARG A 451 -2.92 4.98 -5.95
C ARG A 451 -1.65 4.48 -6.65
N ARG A 452 -0.48 4.61 -6.01
CA ARG A 452 0.80 4.12 -6.54
C ARG A 452 0.83 2.60 -6.71
N ALA A 453 0.24 1.86 -5.77
CA ALA A 453 0.15 0.42 -5.88
C ALA A 453 -0.76 0.02 -7.06
N LEU A 454 -1.89 0.71 -7.26
CA LEU A 454 -2.83 0.47 -8.35
C LEU A 454 -2.29 0.87 -9.72
N SER A 455 -1.44 1.90 -9.83
CA SER A 455 -0.96 2.42 -11.12
C SER A 455 -0.17 1.40 -11.94
N ARG A 456 0.43 0.40 -11.28
CA ARG A 456 1.11 -0.73 -11.95
C ARG A 456 0.14 -1.70 -12.64
N PHE A 457 -1.11 -1.72 -12.18
CA PHE A 457 -2.18 -2.58 -12.69
C PHE A 457 -3.15 -1.84 -13.59
N ALA A 458 -2.90 -0.55 -13.86
CA ALA A 458 -3.62 0.17 -14.88
C ALA A 458 -3.47 -0.59 -16.19
N SER A 459 -4.59 -1.01 -16.77
CA SER A 459 -4.57 -1.38 -18.18
C SER A 459 -4.07 -0.16 -18.94
N PRO A 460 -3.20 -0.29 -19.97
CA PRO A 460 -2.99 0.81 -20.89
C PRO A 460 -4.38 1.24 -21.35
N SER A 461 -4.80 2.45 -20.96
CA SER A 461 -6.02 3.06 -21.45
C SER A 461 -5.96 3.02 -22.98
N GLU A 462 -7.11 3.05 -23.66
CA GLU A 462 -7.06 3.43 -25.07
C GLU A 462 -6.20 4.70 -25.17
N PRO A 463 -5.11 4.65 -25.95
CA PRO A 463 -4.17 5.75 -25.98
C PRO A 463 -4.93 7.00 -26.42
N PRO A 464 -4.74 8.16 -25.75
CA PRO A 464 -5.36 9.40 -26.19
C PRO A 464 -5.12 9.58 -27.68
N ALA A 465 -6.19 9.86 -28.45
CA ALA A 465 -6.13 9.89 -29.91
C ALA A 465 -5.12 10.92 -30.46
N ASP A 466 -4.73 11.91 -29.65
CA ASP A 466 -3.75 12.93 -29.97
C ASP A 466 -2.49 12.83 -29.07
N LYS A 467 -1.31 12.92 -29.72
CA LYS A 467 0.02 12.94 -29.08
C LYS A 467 0.14 14.00 -27.98
N ALA A 468 -0.52 15.16 -28.10
CA ALA A 468 -0.42 16.21 -27.08
C ALA A 468 -1.00 15.77 -25.72
N ALA A 469 -2.19 15.16 -25.74
CA ALA A 469 -2.82 14.61 -24.53
C ALA A 469 -2.01 13.44 -23.96
N MET A 470 -1.50 12.56 -24.83
CA MET A 470 -0.66 11.44 -24.40
C MET A 470 0.65 11.92 -23.74
N ARG A 471 1.30 12.97 -24.26
CA ARG A 471 2.50 13.55 -23.63
C ARG A 471 2.22 14.00 -22.20
N LYS A 472 1.11 14.72 -21.98
CA LYS A 472 0.71 15.18 -20.65
C LYS A 472 0.49 14.01 -19.68
N ALA A 473 -0.19 12.96 -20.13
CA ALA A 473 -0.45 11.77 -19.31
C ALA A 473 0.83 10.97 -19.00
N CYS A 474 1.74 10.83 -19.97
CA CYS A 474 3.03 10.15 -19.78
C CYS A 474 3.94 10.93 -18.82
N LEU A 475 4.00 12.26 -18.94
CA LEU A 475 4.74 13.12 -18.02
C LEU A 475 4.27 12.92 -16.58
N LEU A 476 2.97 12.99 -16.32
CA LEU A 476 2.41 12.79 -14.98
C LEU A 476 2.76 11.40 -14.40
N ARG A 477 2.70 10.35 -15.21
CA ARG A 477 3.09 9.00 -14.76
C ARG A 477 4.58 8.87 -14.51
N ARG A 478 5.42 9.43 -15.40
CA ARG A 478 6.88 9.43 -15.23
C ARG A 478 7.28 10.17 -13.95
N ASP A 479 6.72 11.36 -13.73
CA ASP A 479 6.98 12.17 -12.55
C ASP A 479 6.56 11.42 -11.27
N ALA A 480 5.43 10.70 -11.31
CA ALA A 480 5.00 9.85 -10.19
C ALA A 480 5.90 8.62 -9.97
N LEU A 481 6.45 8.03 -11.03
CA LEU A 481 7.35 6.87 -10.96
C LEU A 481 8.69 7.21 -10.33
N PHE A 482 9.22 8.42 -10.59
CA PHE A 482 10.54 8.86 -10.12
C PHE A 482 10.49 9.93 -9.02
N ALA A 483 9.33 10.11 -8.37
CA ALA A 483 9.15 11.08 -7.29
C ALA A 483 10.11 10.85 -6.10
N ASP A 484 10.49 9.60 -5.84
CA ASP A 484 11.42 9.21 -4.77
C ASP A 484 12.87 9.02 -5.29
N GLY A 485 13.18 9.55 -6.48
CA GLY A 485 14.46 9.42 -7.16
C GLY A 485 14.53 8.25 -8.14
N SER A 486 15.46 8.32 -9.10
CA SER A 486 15.60 7.32 -10.17
C SER A 486 16.84 6.42 -10.05
N GLU A 487 17.66 6.58 -9.01
CA GLU A 487 19.02 6.03 -8.94
C GLU A 487 19.09 4.50 -9.12
N ALA A 488 18.20 3.77 -8.46
CA ALA A 488 18.14 2.32 -8.57
C ALA A 488 17.73 1.86 -9.98
N PHE A 489 16.75 2.56 -10.57
CA PHE A 489 16.30 2.32 -11.94
C PHE A 489 17.43 2.61 -12.94
N SER A 490 18.10 3.75 -12.78
CA SER A 490 19.24 4.16 -13.61
C SER A 490 20.37 3.13 -13.63
N ARG A 491 20.77 2.62 -12.46
CA ARG A 491 21.80 1.57 -12.36
C ARG A 491 21.36 0.26 -13.04
N ALA A 492 20.13 -0.17 -12.77
CA ALA A 492 19.59 -1.39 -13.36
C ALA A 492 19.49 -1.30 -14.89
N MET A 493 19.02 -0.16 -15.40
CA MET A 493 18.85 0.08 -16.82
C MET A 493 20.19 0.18 -17.55
N ALA A 494 21.18 0.86 -16.97
CA ALA A 494 22.54 0.91 -17.50
C ALA A 494 23.14 -0.50 -17.62
N GLY A 495 22.98 -1.36 -16.59
CA GLY A 495 23.42 -2.75 -16.65
C GLY A 495 22.72 -3.57 -17.73
N ARG A 496 21.40 -3.39 -17.88
CA ARG A 496 20.60 -4.11 -18.89
C ARG A 496 20.94 -3.68 -20.32
N LEU A 497 21.11 -2.38 -20.56
CA LEU A 497 21.58 -1.88 -21.86
C LEU A 497 22.94 -2.48 -22.24
N ARG A 498 23.87 -2.57 -21.28
CA ARG A 498 25.20 -3.17 -21.49
C ARG A 498 25.16 -4.68 -21.75
N SER A 499 24.09 -5.36 -21.31
CA SER A 499 23.91 -6.80 -21.55
C SER A 499 23.45 -7.15 -22.97
N LEU A 500 23.06 -6.16 -23.78
CA LEU A 500 22.64 -6.38 -25.16
C LEU A 500 23.84 -6.81 -26.03
N PRO A 501 23.73 -7.90 -26.80
CA PRO A 501 24.77 -8.32 -27.75
C PRO A 501 25.17 -7.21 -28.74
N GLU A 502 24.22 -6.39 -29.15
CA GLU A 502 24.41 -5.27 -30.06
C GLU A 502 25.24 -4.16 -29.42
N TYR A 503 25.01 -3.88 -28.14
CA TYR A 503 25.86 -2.95 -27.37
C TYR A 503 27.28 -3.49 -27.26
N ALA A 504 27.45 -4.79 -26.97
CA ALA A 504 28.78 -5.40 -26.86
C ALA A 504 29.60 -5.23 -28.15
N ARG A 505 28.95 -5.37 -29.32
CA ARG A 505 29.58 -5.21 -30.65
C ARG A 505 29.78 -3.74 -31.08
N ALA A 506 29.01 -2.81 -30.54
CA ALA A 506 29.08 -1.40 -30.89
C ALA A 506 30.45 -0.79 -30.54
N ARG A 507 31.00 0.04 -31.44
CA ARG A 507 32.22 0.83 -31.21
C ARG A 507 31.89 2.28 -30.91
N THR A 508 30.84 2.81 -31.56
CA THR A 508 30.36 4.17 -31.37
C THR A 508 28.94 4.13 -30.78
N VAL A 509 28.77 4.76 -29.61
CA VAL A 509 27.50 4.75 -28.86
C VAL A 509 27.00 6.18 -28.68
N LEU A 510 25.83 6.47 -29.22
CA LEU A 510 25.09 7.69 -28.91
C LEU A 510 24.31 7.47 -27.61
N ALA A 511 24.59 8.31 -26.62
CA ALA A 511 23.78 8.41 -25.41
C ALA A 511 23.05 9.76 -25.38
N THR A 512 22.02 9.84 -24.54
CA THR A 512 21.36 11.09 -24.20
C THR A 512 21.44 11.31 -22.71
N LEU A 513 21.57 12.56 -22.27
CA LEU A 513 21.57 12.92 -20.85
C LEU A 513 20.15 13.26 -20.43
N GLY A 514 19.68 12.61 -19.37
CA GLY A 514 18.34 12.80 -18.82
C GLY A 514 18.16 14.21 -18.25
N PHE A 515 16.91 14.67 -18.19
CA PHE A 515 16.56 16.00 -17.69
C PHE A 515 15.21 16.01 -16.96
N GLY A 516 15.02 16.99 -16.08
CA GLY A 516 13.83 17.06 -15.23
C GLY A 516 13.74 15.85 -14.30
N THR A 517 12.62 15.12 -14.37
CA THR A 517 12.34 13.90 -13.59
C THR A 517 12.61 12.61 -14.38
N GLU A 518 13.28 12.70 -15.53
CA GLU A 518 13.77 11.50 -16.23
C GLU A 518 14.72 10.70 -15.35
N TRP A 519 14.89 9.42 -15.70
CA TRP A 519 15.94 8.63 -15.09
C TRP A 519 17.31 9.12 -15.53
N ASP A 520 18.26 9.19 -14.59
CA ASP A 520 19.63 9.60 -14.88
C ASP A 520 20.35 8.56 -15.77
N THR A 521 20.70 8.98 -16.99
CA THR A 521 21.44 8.19 -17.98
C THR A 521 22.95 8.40 -17.92
N ARG A 522 23.45 9.35 -17.11
CA ARG A 522 24.88 9.62 -16.92
C ARG A 522 25.67 8.37 -16.47
N PRO A 523 25.15 7.47 -15.62
CA PRO A 523 25.80 6.20 -15.33
C PRO A 523 26.03 5.32 -16.56
N PHE A 524 25.10 5.33 -17.52
CA PHE A 524 25.26 4.60 -18.78
C PHE A 524 26.33 5.26 -19.66
N ALA A 525 26.33 6.59 -19.79
CA ALA A 525 27.37 7.32 -20.53
C ALA A 525 28.77 7.10 -19.95
N LYS A 526 28.92 7.10 -18.62
CA LYS A 526 30.18 6.77 -17.93
C LYS A 526 30.62 5.34 -18.22
N ALA A 527 29.69 4.40 -18.27
CA ALA A 527 29.99 3.01 -18.58
C ALA A 527 30.44 2.82 -20.04
N VAL A 528 29.88 3.57 -21.00
CA VAL A 528 30.34 3.57 -22.41
C VAL A 528 31.83 3.91 -22.50
N LEU A 529 32.26 4.99 -21.82
CA LEU A 529 33.66 5.39 -21.78
C LEU A 529 34.54 4.35 -21.08
N ALA A 530 34.09 3.81 -19.95
CA ALA A 530 34.81 2.77 -19.21
C ALA A 530 34.96 1.46 -20.01
N ASP A 531 34.00 1.15 -20.87
CA ASP A 531 34.03 0.01 -21.80
C ASP A 531 34.94 0.28 -23.03
N GLY A 532 35.62 1.43 -23.09
CA GLY A 532 36.54 1.81 -24.17
C GLY A 532 35.86 2.15 -25.49
N LYS A 533 34.55 2.44 -25.47
CA LYS A 533 33.75 2.79 -26.65
C LYS A 533 33.74 4.30 -26.87
N ARG A 534 33.53 4.73 -28.11
CA ARG A 534 33.40 6.14 -28.46
C ARG A 534 32.02 6.65 -28.04
N LEU A 535 31.96 7.45 -26.98
CA LEU A 535 30.73 8.10 -26.52
C LEU A 535 30.41 9.29 -27.43
N VAL A 536 29.16 9.37 -27.87
CA VAL A 536 28.62 10.47 -28.65
C VAL A 536 27.45 11.09 -27.89
N LEU A 537 27.41 12.41 -27.76
CA LEU A 537 26.32 13.16 -27.15
C LEU A 537 25.75 14.21 -28.12
N PRO A 538 24.44 14.49 -28.04
CA PRO A 538 23.81 15.51 -28.87
C PRO A 538 23.97 16.92 -28.28
N ARG A 539 24.08 17.90 -29.17
CA ARG A 539 24.06 19.35 -28.90
C ARG A 539 22.92 20.00 -29.68
N VAL A 540 22.21 20.93 -29.06
CA VAL A 540 21.10 21.62 -29.72
C VAL A 540 21.61 22.72 -30.65
N VAL A 541 21.21 22.67 -31.92
CA VAL A 541 21.41 23.76 -32.88
C VAL A 541 20.09 24.51 -33.04
N ARG A 542 20.10 25.83 -32.78
CA ARG A 542 18.88 26.66 -32.79
C ARG A 542 18.41 26.99 -34.20
N SER A 543 19.34 27.17 -35.13
CA SER A 543 19.06 27.50 -36.53
C SER A 543 20.08 26.79 -37.43
N PRO A 544 19.67 25.79 -38.24
CA PRO A 544 18.35 25.18 -38.28
C PRO A 544 18.06 24.41 -36.98
N ARG A 545 16.78 24.25 -36.61
CA ARG A 545 16.34 23.52 -35.40
C ARG A 545 16.71 22.04 -35.49
N SER A 546 17.94 21.67 -35.12
CA SER A 546 18.51 20.33 -35.29
C SER A 546 19.39 19.92 -34.11
N LEU A 547 19.92 18.69 -34.15
CA LEU A 547 20.92 18.20 -33.21
C LEU A 547 22.24 17.96 -33.95
N ALA A 548 23.33 18.49 -33.42
CA ALA A 548 24.69 18.12 -33.82
C ALA A 548 25.20 17.05 -32.86
N LEU A 549 25.91 16.05 -33.36
CA LEU A 549 26.49 15.00 -32.52
C LEU A 549 27.98 15.23 -32.36
N HIS A 550 28.49 15.06 -31.15
CA HIS A 550 29.91 15.25 -30.84
C HIS A 550 30.45 14.08 -30.02
N ALA A 551 31.69 13.68 -30.31
CA ALA A 551 32.38 12.66 -29.53
C ALA A 551 32.92 13.27 -28.24
N VAL A 552 32.59 12.67 -27.12
CA VAL A 552 33.00 13.12 -25.79
C VAL A 552 33.93 12.09 -25.18
N THR A 553 35.04 12.54 -24.60
CA THR A 553 36.01 11.69 -23.89
C THR A 553 36.02 11.95 -22.39
N ASP A 554 35.58 13.14 -21.96
CA ASP A 554 35.49 13.53 -20.56
C ASP A 554 34.19 14.28 -20.28
N LEU A 555 33.28 13.64 -19.53
CA LEU A 555 31.96 14.19 -19.17
C LEU A 555 32.02 15.38 -18.21
N GLU A 556 33.14 15.62 -17.54
CA GLU A 556 33.29 16.74 -16.60
C GLU A 556 34.01 17.93 -17.26
N ALA A 557 34.90 17.69 -18.23
CA ALA A 557 35.71 18.74 -18.86
C ALA A 557 35.17 19.24 -20.22
N GLU A 558 34.40 18.44 -20.94
CA GLU A 558 33.97 18.74 -22.31
C GLU A 558 32.49 19.10 -22.43
N LEU A 559 31.77 19.18 -21.31
CA LEU A 559 30.36 19.56 -21.30
C LEU A 559 30.17 21.01 -20.83
N VAL A 560 29.17 21.67 -21.40
CA VAL A 560 28.75 23.02 -21.03
C VAL A 560 27.23 23.05 -20.79
N PRO A 561 26.73 23.97 -19.94
CA PRO A 561 25.29 24.13 -19.75
C PRO A 561 24.56 24.41 -21.08
N GLY A 562 23.55 23.59 -21.38
CA GLY A 562 22.73 23.69 -22.58
C GLY A 562 21.39 24.40 -22.36
N ILE A 563 20.58 24.45 -23.43
CA ILE A 563 19.40 25.33 -23.53
C ILE A 563 18.27 24.94 -22.57
N TRP A 564 18.17 23.65 -22.24
CA TRP A 564 17.10 23.09 -21.40
C TRP A 564 17.60 22.67 -20.01
N GLY A 565 18.73 23.23 -19.56
CA GLY A 565 19.42 22.79 -18.35
C GLY A 565 20.07 21.41 -18.48
N ILE A 566 20.16 20.90 -19.71
CA ILE A 566 20.87 19.66 -20.06
C ILE A 566 22.30 20.05 -20.41
N GLU A 567 23.28 19.33 -19.88
CA GLU A 567 24.67 19.52 -20.31
C GLU A 567 24.85 19.05 -21.76
N GLU A 568 25.50 19.88 -22.57
CA GLU A 568 25.73 19.64 -23.99
C GLU A 568 27.24 19.65 -24.28
N PRO A 569 27.74 18.87 -25.25
CA PRO A 569 29.16 18.86 -25.57
C PRO A 569 29.61 20.22 -26.11
N ASP A 570 30.76 20.70 -25.65
CA ASP A 570 31.42 21.91 -26.14
C ASP A 570 31.99 21.65 -27.54
N PRO A 571 31.49 22.29 -28.61
CA PRO A 571 31.93 22.04 -29.97
C PRO A 571 33.40 22.42 -30.21
N PHE A 572 34.01 23.22 -29.34
CA PHE A 572 35.44 23.55 -29.41
C PHE A 572 36.35 22.48 -28.81
N ARG A 573 35.81 21.60 -27.96
CA ARG A 573 36.55 20.54 -27.27
C ARG A 573 36.20 19.14 -27.77
N ALA A 574 34.94 18.95 -28.17
CA ALA A 574 34.39 17.69 -28.63
C ALA A 574 34.20 17.71 -30.17
N PRO A 575 34.88 16.85 -30.94
CA PRO A 575 34.78 16.85 -32.40
C PRO A 575 33.42 16.30 -32.89
N PRO A 576 32.89 16.78 -34.03
CA PRO A 576 31.61 16.34 -34.56
C PRO A 576 31.64 14.88 -35.04
N VAL A 577 30.48 14.23 -35.02
CA VAL A 577 30.25 12.85 -35.47
C VAL A 577 29.00 12.80 -36.34
N ALA A 578 29.01 12.04 -37.43
CA ALA A 578 27.79 11.80 -38.20
C ALA A 578 26.95 10.70 -37.54
N LEU A 579 25.62 10.80 -37.57
CA LEU A 579 24.76 9.73 -37.03
C LEU A 579 25.00 8.38 -37.74
N ALA A 580 25.38 8.40 -39.02
CA ALA A 580 25.72 7.19 -39.78
C ALA A 580 26.95 6.43 -39.23
N ASP A 581 27.79 7.07 -38.41
CA ASP A 581 28.94 6.46 -37.75
C ASP A 581 28.60 5.87 -36.36
N VAL A 582 27.35 6.01 -35.91
CA VAL A 582 26.86 5.47 -34.64
C VAL A 582 26.33 4.05 -34.84
N ASP A 583 26.82 3.11 -34.04
CA ASP A 583 26.38 1.71 -34.08
C ASP A 583 25.17 1.47 -33.15
N PHE A 584 25.15 2.14 -31.99
CA PHE A 584 24.11 1.98 -30.98
C PHE A 584 23.65 3.35 -30.48
N ALA A 585 22.36 3.66 -30.60
CA ALA A 585 21.79 4.94 -30.22
C ALA A 585 20.72 4.77 -29.14
N LEU A 586 21.01 5.22 -27.92
CA LEU A 586 20.03 5.37 -26.86
C LEU A 586 19.22 6.66 -27.09
N VAL A 587 18.00 6.50 -27.58
CA VAL A 587 17.09 7.57 -27.97
C VAL A 587 16.13 7.90 -26.81
N PRO A 588 15.87 9.19 -26.52
CA PRO A 588 14.94 9.58 -25.47
C PRO A 588 13.50 9.44 -25.93
N ALA A 589 12.63 8.99 -25.02
CA ALA A 589 11.20 8.86 -25.25
C ALA A 589 10.41 9.02 -23.94
N LEU A 590 9.22 9.61 -24.05
CA LEU A 590 8.21 9.64 -22.99
C LEU A 590 7.43 8.33 -22.88
N SER A 591 7.26 7.65 -24.02
CA SER A 591 6.52 6.41 -24.15
C SER A 591 6.93 5.69 -25.44
N CYS A 592 6.73 4.39 -25.48
CA CYS A 592 6.91 3.56 -26.68
C CYS A 592 5.88 2.43 -26.69
N ASP A 593 5.44 2.00 -27.86
CA ASP A 593 4.65 0.77 -28.01
C ASP A 593 5.49 -0.42 -28.48
N ALA A 594 4.87 -1.60 -28.49
CA ALA A 594 5.51 -2.86 -28.91
C ALA A 594 5.83 -2.93 -30.41
N ALA A 595 5.28 -2.02 -31.23
CA ALA A 595 5.60 -1.90 -32.66
C ALA A 595 6.80 -0.97 -32.91
N GLY A 596 7.34 -0.34 -31.86
CA GLY A 596 8.49 0.56 -31.93
C GLY A 596 8.13 2.01 -32.24
N ASN A 597 6.84 2.37 -32.18
CA ASN A 597 6.45 3.77 -32.28
C ASN A 597 6.77 4.47 -30.95
N ARG A 598 7.53 5.57 -31.03
CA ARG A 598 7.97 6.35 -29.87
C ARG A 598 7.21 7.66 -29.76
N LEU A 599 6.95 8.08 -28.53
CA LEU A 599 6.46 9.42 -28.21
C LEU A 599 7.62 10.26 -27.68
N GLY A 600 8.08 11.23 -28.46
CA GLY A 600 9.05 12.24 -27.97
C GLY A 600 8.38 13.43 -27.27
N TYR A 601 9.20 14.35 -26.77
CA TYR A 601 8.78 15.60 -26.08
C TYR A 601 8.09 16.65 -26.96
N GLY A 602 7.89 16.39 -28.25
CA GLY A 602 7.12 17.26 -29.15
C GLY A 602 7.90 18.39 -29.83
N ALA A 603 9.22 18.46 -29.62
CA ALA A 603 10.07 19.47 -30.24
C ALA A 603 10.67 19.07 -31.62
N GLY A 604 10.49 17.81 -32.04
CA GLY A 604 10.91 17.29 -33.34
C GLY A 604 12.43 17.25 -33.60
N TYR A 605 13.26 17.45 -32.58
CA TYR A 605 14.73 17.41 -32.71
C TYR A 605 15.25 16.01 -33.04
N PHE A 606 14.81 15.01 -32.30
CA PHE A 606 15.23 13.63 -32.52
C PHE A 606 14.63 13.05 -33.80
N ASP A 607 13.38 13.35 -34.16
CA ASP A 607 12.79 12.84 -35.41
C ASP A 607 13.60 13.27 -36.65
N ARG A 608 14.05 14.53 -36.67
CA ARG A 608 14.95 15.04 -37.71
C ARG A 608 16.36 14.47 -37.66
N LEU A 609 16.88 14.15 -36.48
CA LEU A 609 18.18 13.51 -36.35
C LEU A 609 18.11 12.06 -36.87
N LEU A 610 17.11 11.30 -36.40
CA LEU A 610 16.96 9.87 -36.67
C LEU A 610 16.61 9.56 -38.12
N SER A 611 16.06 10.51 -38.88
CA SER A 611 15.89 10.32 -40.33
C SER A 611 17.22 10.15 -41.07
N GLY A 612 18.34 10.53 -40.46
CA GLY A 612 19.70 10.31 -40.98
C GLY A 612 20.38 9.04 -40.46
N ALA A 613 19.66 8.15 -39.75
CA ALA A 613 20.23 6.91 -39.23
C ALA A 613 20.65 5.98 -40.36
N GLY A 614 21.87 5.43 -40.27
CA GLY A 614 22.36 4.44 -41.23
C GLY A 614 21.77 3.05 -40.97
N PRO A 615 21.87 2.11 -41.93
CA PRO A 615 21.36 0.74 -41.76
C PRO A 615 22.07 -0.07 -40.66
N ARG A 616 23.17 0.45 -40.11
CA ARG A 616 23.94 -0.16 -39.02
C ARG A 616 23.64 0.46 -37.65
N THR A 617 22.90 1.57 -37.62
CA THR A 617 22.60 2.30 -36.39
C THR A 617 21.40 1.66 -35.71
N LEU A 618 21.62 1.00 -34.57
CA LEU A 618 20.54 0.43 -33.78
C LEU A 618 19.89 1.50 -32.90
N LEU A 619 18.60 1.76 -33.12
CA LEU A 619 17.82 2.71 -32.33
C LEU A 619 17.17 2.00 -31.13
N VAL A 620 17.59 2.38 -29.93
CA VAL A 620 17.12 1.77 -28.68
C VAL A 620 16.45 2.80 -27.79
N VAL A 621 15.27 2.47 -27.27
CA VAL A 621 14.62 3.22 -26.19
C VAL A 621 14.69 2.41 -24.91
N ALA A 622 14.97 3.09 -23.80
CA ALA A 622 14.91 2.50 -22.47
C ALA A 622 14.00 3.34 -21.56
N LEU A 623 12.93 2.72 -21.05
CA LEU A 623 11.94 3.38 -20.19
C LEU A 623 11.25 2.37 -19.25
N PRO A 624 10.59 2.84 -18.17
CA PRO A 624 9.83 1.98 -17.26
C PRO A 624 8.69 1.22 -17.95
N ASP A 625 8.36 0.02 -17.47
CA ASP A 625 7.21 -0.76 -17.97
C ASP A 625 5.89 0.04 -17.90
N GLY A 626 5.75 0.90 -16.88
CA GLY A 626 4.57 1.77 -16.71
C GLY A 626 4.43 2.89 -17.74
N LEU A 627 5.41 3.09 -18.62
CA LEU A 627 5.39 4.05 -19.73
C LEU A 627 5.33 3.34 -21.11
N VAL A 628 5.20 2.02 -21.14
CA VAL A 628 4.95 1.27 -22.38
C VAL A 628 3.46 1.31 -22.70
N GLU A 629 3.11 1.78 -23.89
CA GLU A 629 1.72 1.90 -24.32
C GLU A 629 1.29 0.75 -25.22
N GLY A 630 -0.02 0.47 -25.24
CA GLY A 630 -0.60 -0.49 -26.19
C GLY A 630 -0.48 -0.02 -27.65
N ARG A 631 -0.53 1.29 -27.88
CA ARG A 631 -0.32 1.93 -29.18
C ARG A 631 0.10 3.39 -28.95
N VAL A 632 1.13 3.84 -29.65
CA VAL A 632 1.52 5.25 -29.69
C VAL A 632 1.07 5.84 -31.03
N PRO A 633 0.37 6.98 -31.07
CA PRO A 633 0.06 7.64 -32.34
C PRO A 633 1.34 7.95 -33.11
N HIS A 634 1.40 7.57 -34.38
CA HIS A 634 2.55 7.80 -35.25
C HIS A 634 2.16 8.67 -36.44
N GLU A 635 3.11 9.45 -36.92
CA GLU A 635 3.03 10.29 -38.12
C GLU A 635 4.08 9.79 -39.14
N PRO A 636 3.92 10.07 -40.45
CA PRO A 636 4.81 9.53 -41.49
C PRO A 636 6.30 9.89 -41.34
N HIS A 637 6.62 10.92 -40.57
CA HIS A 637 8.00 11.38 -40.34
C HIS A 637 8.59 10.85 -39.02
N ASP A 638 7.81 10.13 -38.20
CA ASP A 638 8.34 9.50 -36.99
C ASP A 638 9.18 8.29 -37.39
N VAL A 639 10.41 8.25 -36.91
CA VAL A 639 11.29 7.10 -37.11
C VAL A 639 11.05 6.10 -35.97
N PRO A 640 10.53 4.89 -36.25
CA PRO A 640 10.35 3.88 -35.23
C PRO A 640 11.71 3.33 -34.80
N ILE A 641 11.76 2.86 -33.55
CA ILE A 641 12.94 2.29 -32.94
C ILE A 641 13.06 0.80 -33.28
N ASP A 642 14.22 0.21 -32.98
CA ASP A 642 14.54 -1.19 -33.28
C ASP A 642 14.50 -2.10 -32.04
N ALA A 643 14.70 -1.54 -30.84
CA ALA A 643 14.55 -2.25 -29.58
C ALA A 643 14.06 -1.35 -28.43
N LEU A 644 13.15 -1.90 -27.63
CA LEU A 644 12.63 -1.31 -26.40
C LEU A 644 13.13 -2.12 -25.20
N VAL A 645 13.80 -1.46 -24.26
CA VAL A 645 14.31 -2.06 -23.03
C VAL A 645 13.54 -1.50 -21.83
N THR A 646 13.06 -2.42 -20.98
CA THR A 646 12.35 -2.11 -19.73
C THR A 646 12.95 -2.90 -18.58
N GLU A 647 12.52 -2.64 -17.35
CA GLU A 647 12.96 -3.38 -16.18
C GLU A 647 12.54 -4.87 -16.22
N SER A 648 11.40 -5.21 -16.83
CA SER A 648 10.96 -6.60 -16.92
C SER A 648 11.41 -7.30 -18.20
N ARG A 649 11.52 -6.61 -19.34
CA ARG A 649 11.72 -7.26 -20.66
C ARG A 649 12.53 -6.42 -21.67
N ILE A 650 12.98 -7.11 -22.73
CA ILE A 650 13.56 -6.52 -23.94
C ILE A 650 12.64 -6.92 -25.11
N LEU A 651 12.17 -5.94 -25.88
CA LEU A 651 11.31 -6.13 -27.05
C LEU A 651 12.06 -5.68 -28.29
N ARG A 652 12.23 -6.60 -29.25
CA ARG A 652 12.79 -6.31 -30.57
C ARG A 652 11.62 -5.95 -31.48
N THR A 653 11.57 -4.71 -31.96
CA THR A 653 10.43 -4.16 -32.73
C THR A 653 10.59 -4.42 -34.23
N ARG A 654 11.78 -4.88 -34.64
CA ARG A 654 12.09 -5.41 -35.96
C ARG A 654 12.90 -6.70 -35.83
N ASN A 655 12.87 -7.53 -36.87
CA ASN A 655 13.77 -8.68 -36.98
C ASN A 655 15.20 -8.15 -37.21
N LEU A 656 15.95 -8.02 -36.12
CA LEU A 656 17.38 -7.71 -36.17
C LEU A 656 18.16 -8.97 -36.56
N PRO A 657 19.13 -8.89 -37.49
CA PRO A 657 19.98 -10.01 -37.87
C PRO A 657 20.91 -10.50 -36.76
#